data_AF-A0A1Y1RE62-F1
#
_entry.id   AF-A0A1Y1RE62-F1
#
_cell.length_a   1.000
_cell.length_b   1.000
_cell.length_c   1.000
_cell.angle_alpha   90.00
_cell.angle_beta   90.00
_cell.angle_gamma   90.00
#
_symmetry.space_group_name_H-M   'P 1'
#
loop_
_entity.id
_entity.type
_entity.pdbx_description
1 polymer ?
#
loop_
_entity_poly.entity_id
_entity_poly.type
_entity_poly.pdbx_seq_one_letter_code
_entity_poly.pdbx_strand_id
1 'polypeptide(L)'
;MVSLMGTRFFSFTRRALNGVLFAFLFLLFSSGVSWGAFSENFDSWADGSYGTTTDYDHTGVGQWQTYNSMCNSQNARSGNAIRFNDDSGQNEYLRYQGLDGNGKDSGIGTISFYYCHWDADGSSVQFQVQYNQSGGGWTNVGSVVTVTSTTYAQFSENVDLSGDDILVQVISIADAERLLIDDFNITDFVASSTCQSAGTGDWNTAGTWATCGGTFPQAGDNVQIQTGHTVTFNGDPITGLGTVTVDAGGTLATGGASRDLQGNSLTVNGTFRIDQGGWASNGTFDYNATGTLEFANTSGSYGFNNADAYWPSGATAPQNVNVSGSGLTMNAARTVAGIFETSSTVTTANNLTANGTLRLNSGGSLDSAPTYGAASLLHYNTGGIYGRSNEWDANDPHHVQLSNTTTLNYPNGSTAARTMTGNLTIDANSALHMNYGTPSLSNPLTVGGNVLLNGTLTLGDAAGGDLNLSGDWTFNTGATFTHNSRSVNFVGTTAQAIGGTGDTTFGYVTFNNANGVTAPAGIIGVQNNFTNTNGFTHNNGTVTFTGTSAQTVSGTVIFNNVSQASAGGVNYGASSTVNGTLTLNAGSSVTTNAPTYGASSTLIYNTGTSFTVGAEWFAAASGQGVPQNVQVNSGTTILFGAANRVASGSLTIDGVLTAPGTGNTLSIAGDLTNTGTFTHNDGSIILNGTDQTITGSFTFYDLTKTVAAAATLTFPASATQTIANALTLQGASGQLLSLRSSTPGTQWDINPQGTRTIGFLDVQDSKNTNATDIDATGSGFVDSGNNIKWKFYSWIINEILADPDATNGDANGDGSSSTTQDEFVEIINNTGGDVDISGWTLSDVAQTRHTFPGGTTITDQCAIVIFGGGTPTGVFGNATVQTASTNSLGFNNGGDTVTLSNGGTVQSVYTYGSEGGNNQSLTRNPDITGSFSPHSTATGSGGALFSPGTLIDGSSICSLTPNIAISSSGPTAGNVEQGATNHIMYQLNLAVTVANAEFTGLTVTTGGTYAVGDIVANSFKLYYSADNSLD
;
A
#
# COMPACT_ATOMS: atom_id res chain seq x y z
N MET A 1 33.72 -26.21 -26.21
CA MET A 1 35.07 -25.64 -26.45
C MET A 1 35.95 -26.73 -27.05
N VAL A 2 36.70 -26.35 -28.09
CA VAL A 2 37.48 -27.19 -29.00
C VAL A 2 38.93 -27.35 -28.50
N SER A 3 39.63 -28.37 -29.04
CA SER A 3 41.10 -28.57 -29.14
C SER A 3 41.67 -29.53 -28.08
N LEU A 4 42.03 -30.80 -28.35
CA LEU A 4 42.96 -31.39 -29.34
C LEU A 4 44.38 -30.80 -29.32
N MET A 5 45.38 -31.59 -28.91
CA MET A 5 46.51 -32.05 -29.74
C MET A 5 47.52 -32.91 -28.95
N GLY A 6 48.05 -33.95 -29.62
CA GLY A 6 49.27 -34.68 -29.23
C GLY A 6 49.17 -36.22 -29.37
N THR A 7 49.01 -36.80 -30.57
CA THR A 7 50.08 -37.43 -31.41
C THR A 7 50.94 -38.51 -30.73
N ARG A 8 51.26 -39.71 -31.27
CA ARG A 8 51.03 -40.45 -32.53
C ARG A 8 51.69 -41.86 -32.37
N PHE A 9 51.36 -42.77 -33.29
CA PHE A 9 52.03 -44.06 -33.67
C PHE A 9 51.71 -45.29 -32.80
N PHE A 10 51.30 -46.47 -33.31
CA PHE A 10 51.39 -47.09 -34.65
C PHE A 10 50.10 -47.87 -35.02
N SER A 11 49.91 -48.02 -36.34
CA SER A 11 48.73 -48.50 -37.08
C SER A 11 48.97 -49.86 -37.73
N PHE A 12 47.88 -50.54 -38.10
CA PHE A 12 47.59 -51.46 -39.25
C PHE A 12 46.92 -52.77 -38.77
N THR A 13 45.78 -53.29 -39.27
CA THR A 13 44.79 -52.85 -40.29
C THR A 13 43.56 -53.78 -40.30
N ARG A 14 42.37 -53.19 -40.50
CA ARG A 14 41.22 -53.56 -41.37
C ARG A 14 40.58 -54.99 -41.39
N ARG A 15 39.26 -54.92 -41.16
CA ARG A 15 38.09 -55.51 -41.88
C ARG A 15 37.73 -57.00 -41.66
N ALA A 16 36.52 -57.23 -41.12
CA ALA A 16 35.37 -57.93 -41.74
C ALA A 16 34.24 -58.02 -40.68
N LEU A 17 33.09 -57.35 -40.90
CA LEU A 17 31.81 -57.90 -41.39
C LEU A 17 31.16 -59.01 -40.54
N ASN A 18 29.92 -58.73 -40.15
CA ASN A 18 28.89 -59.62 -39.61
C ASN A 18 28.81 -60.99 -40.31
N GLY A 19 28.49 -62.03 -39.53
CA GLY A 19 27.95 -63.28 -40.05
C GLY A 19 28.23 -64.50 -39.18
N VAL A 20 27.29 -64.79 -38.26
CA VAL A 20 26.70 -66.10 -37.92
C VAL A 20 27.56 -67.36 -38.02
N LEU A 21 27.45 -68.19 -36.96
CA LEU A 21 27.79 -69.61 -36.85
C LEU A 21 29.26 -69.94 -36.59
N PHE A 22 29.57 -70.44 -35.39
CA PHE A 22 30.39 -71.65 -35.25
C PHE A 22 30.17 -72.30 -33.88
N ALA A 23 29.50 -73.44 -33.93
CA ALA A 23 29.46 -74.48 -32.90
C ALA A 23 30.68 -75.40 -33.07
N PHE A 24 30.95 -76.21 -32.03
CA PHE A 24 31.95 -77.29 -31.94
C PHE A 24 33.42 -76.86 -31.73
N LEU A 25 33.93 -77.05 -30.51
CA LEU A 25 34.65 -78.28 -30.11
C LEU A 25 35.45 -78.04 -28.81
N PHE A 26 34.87 -78.39 -27.66
CA PHE A 26 35.65 -78.88 -26.51
C PHE A 26 34.77 -79.94 -25.81
N LEU A 27 35.08 -81.19 -26.11
CA LEU A 27 34.39 -82.38 -25.63
C LEU A 27 35.50 -83.31 -25.13
N LEU A 28 35.55 -83.57 -23.82
CA LEU A 28 35.69 -84.90 -23.19
C LEU A 28 36.15 -84.80 -21.73
N PHE A 29 35.35 -85.45 -20.86
CA PHE A 29 35.48 -85.72 -19.42
C PHE A 29 35.25 -84.49 -18.50
N SER A 30 34.22 -84.40 -17.67
CA SER A 30 33.53 -85.40 -16.85
C SER A 30 32.03 -85.06 -16.70
N SER A 31 31.19 -86.08 -16.64
CA SER A 31 29.78 -85.98 -16.27
C SER A 31 29.65 -85.71 -14.77
N GLY A 32 29.47 -84.45 -14.39
CA GLY A 32 28.87 -84.07 -13.11
C GLY A 32 27.40 -83.76 -13.36
N VAL A 33 26.56 -84.79 -13.27
CA VAL A 33 25.11 -84.65 -13.35
C VAL A 33 24.67 -83.95 -12.06
N SER A 34 24.10 -82.74 -12.15
CA SER A 34 23.36 -82.18 -11.01
C SER A 34 22.05 -82.96 -10.91
N TRP A 35 21.99 -83.93 -10.01
CA TRP A 35 20.73 -84.59 -9.67
C TRP A 35 20.00 -83.70 -8.67
N GLY A 36 19.02 -82.95 -9.17
CA GLY A 36 18.01 -82.29 -8.33
C GLY A 36 17.17 -83.31 -7.58
N ALA A 37 16.26 -82.82 -6.71
CA ALA A 37 15.28 -83.58 -5.92
C ALA A 37 15.23 -85.10 -6.18
N PHE A 38 15.60 -85.88 -5.17
CA PHE A 38 15.75 -87.33 -5.26
C PHE A 38 14.46 -88.05 -4.88
N SER A 39 14.07 -89.07 -5.66
CA SER A 39 12.92 -89.95 -5.35
C SER A 39 13.28 -91.41 -5.61
N GLU A 40 12.91 -92.29 -4.69
CA GLU A 40 13.07 -93.75 -4.77
C GLU A 40 11.78 -94.42 -4.33
N ASN A 41 11.30 -95.38 -5.12
CA ASN A 41 10.06 -96.12 -4.85
C ASN A 41 10.32 -97.59 -4.48
N PHE A 42 11.58 -98.03 -4.43
CA PHE A 42 12.02 -99.36 -4.00
C PHE A 42 11.51 -100.56 -4.83
N ASP A 43 10.62 -100.35 -5.81
CA ASP A 43 10.02 -101.37 -6.68
C ASP A 43 11.03 -102.24 -7.44
N SER A 44 12.20 -101.67 -7.76
CA SER A 44 13.29 -102.36 -8.45
C SER A 44 14.31 -102.99 -7.49
N TRP A 45 14.13 -102.85 -6.18
CA TRP A 45 14.99 -103.45 -5.16
C TRP A 45 14.45 -104.81 -4.73
N ALA A 46 15.25 -105.87 -4.90
CA ALA A 46 14.92 -107.21 -4.45
C ALA A 46 15.93 -107.70 -3.40
N ASP A 47 15.51 -107.73 -2.14
CA ASP A 47 16.25 -108.37 -1.04
C ASP A 47 15.26 -109.14 -0.15
N GLY A 48 15.21 -110.45 -0.37
CA GLY A 48 14.30 -111.35 0.35
C GLY A 48 14.85 -111.82 1.70
N SER A 49 15.96 -111.26 2.19
CA SER A 49 16.63 -111.67 3.43
C SER A 49 16.75 -110.51 4.43
N TYR A 50 16.84 -110.85 5.72
CA TYR A 50 16.86 -109.88 6.83
C TYR A 50 18.28 -109.58 7.37
N GLY A 51 19.30 -109.51 6.53
CA GLY A 51 20.66 -109.10 6.94
C GLY A 51 21.71 -109.35 5.86
N THR A 52 22.85 -108.66 5.74
CA THR A 52 23.51 -107.54 6.45
C THR A 52 23.93 -106.51 5.39
N THR A 53 23.83 -105.19 5.64
CA THR A 53 24.25 -104.07 4.73
C THR A 53 24.31 -104.47 3.25
N THR A 54 23.14 -104.63 2.64
CA THR A 54 23.03 -104.74 1.18
C THR A 54 22.94 -103.33 0.64
N ASP A 55 24.05 -102.81 0.16
CA ASP A 55 24.09 -101.54 -0.57
C ASP A 55 23.28 -101.73 -1.86
N TYR A 56 22.13 -101.04 -1.98
CA TYR A 56 21.33 -101.10 -3.20
C TYR A 56 21.78 -100.07 -4.19
N ASP A 57 21.92 -100.57 -5.41
CA ASP A 57 22.59 -99.90 -6.48
C ASP A 57 21.71 -99.87 -7.72
N HIS A 58 21.11 -98.72 -8.01
CA HIS A 58 20.34 -98.57 -9.24
C HIS A 58 21.25 -98.37 -10.47
N THR A 59 22.56 -98.06 -10.35
CA THR A 59 23.45 -97.78 -11.52
C THR A 59 25.01 -97.88 -11.39
N GLY A 60 25.58 -98.06 -10.20
CA GLY A 60 27.01 -98.24 -9.88
C GLY A 60 27.35 -97.70 -8.48
N VAL A 61 27.36 -98.58 -7.47
CA VAL A 61 27.63 -98.47 -6.01
C VAL A 61 26.68 -97.61 -5.14
N GLY A 62 25.75 -98.27 -4.42
CA GLY A 62 25.38 -97.99 -3.01
C GLY A 62 24.68 -96.68 -2.60
N GLN A 63 23.64 -96.23 -3.29
CA GLN A 63 22.87 -95.03 -2.89
C GLN A 63 22.10 -95.17 -1.58
N TRP A 64 21.60 -96.38 -1.33
CA TRP A 64 20.82 -96.71 -0.16
C TRP A 64 21.48 -97.85 0.60
N GLN A 65 21.55 -97.67 1.91
CA GLN A 65 22.01 -98.68 2.84
C GLN A 65 20.88 -99.03 3.78
N THR A 66 20.65 -100.33 3.95
CA THR A 66 19.71 -100.82 4.96
C THR A 66 20.41 -101.73 5.94
N TYR A 67 19.92 -101.76 7.17
CA TYR A 67 20.38 -102.68 8.19
C TYR A 67 19.18 -103.32 8.87
N ASN A 68 19.22 -104.64 8.97
CA ASN A 68 18.19 -105.45 9.61
C ASN A 68 16.79 -105.18 9.02
N SER A 69 16.71 -105.19 7.69
CA SER A 69 15.48 -104.99 6.93
C SER A 69 15.55 -105.78 5.63
N MET A 70 14.40 -105.92 4.97
CA MET A 70 14.27 -106.59 3.68
C MET A 70 13.46 -105.73 2.71
N CYS A 71 13.58 -105.96 1.40
CA CYS A 71 12.75 -105.31 0.39
C CYS A 71 11.88 -106.36 -0.32
N ASN A 72 10.55 -106.24 -0.20
CA ASN A 72 9.62 -107.18 -0.81
C ASN A 72 8.28 -106.54 -1.18
N SER A 73 7.46 -107.28 -1.93
CA SER A 73 6.16 -106.82 -2.43
C SER A 73 4.98 -107.05 -1.49
N GLN A 74 5.22 -107.64 -0.32
CA GLN A 74 4.14 -107.96 0.59
C GLN A 74 3.71 -106.70 1.34
N ASN A 75 2.45 -106.32 1.20
CA ASN A 75 1.86 -105.10 1.77
C ASN A 75 2.57 -103.78 1.35
N ALA A 76 3.38 -103.80 0.30
CA ALA A 76 3.95 -102.61 -0.32
C ALA A 76 2.85 -101.74 -0.96
N ARG A 77 3.07 -100.42 -1.05
CA ARG A 77 2.10 -99.49 -1.64
C ARG A 77 2.12 -99.60 -3.16
N SER A 78 3.31 -99.69 -3.72
CA SER A 78 3.62 -100.07 -5.10
C SER A 78 4.73 -101.13 -5.08
N GLY A 79 4.80 -101.96 -6.12
CA GLY A 79 5.86 -102.96 -6.34
C GLY A 79 6.47 -103.59 -5.07
N ASN A 80 7.54 -103.00 -4.54
CA ASN A 80 8.22 -103.43 -3.31
C ASN A 80 8.40 -102.27 -2.32
N ALA A 81 8.41 -102.58 -1.02
CA ALA A 81 8.69 -101.63 0.06
C ALA A 81 9.79 -102.16 0.99
N ILE A 82 10.46 -101.24 1.69
CA ILE A 82 11.42 -101.59 2.73
C ILE A 82 10.66 -101.97 3.99
N ARG A 83 10.97 -103.15 4.52
CA ARG A 83 10.39 -103.70 5.75
C ARG A 83 11.46 -103.97 6.79
N PHE A 84 11.35 -103.37 7.95
CA PHE A 84 12.26 -103.62 9.07
C PHE A 84 12.01 -105.02 9.68
N ASN A 85 13.08 -105.68 10.16
CA ASN A 85 13.05 -107.05 10.66
C ASN A 85 12.24 -107.19 11.96
N ASP A 86 11.81 -108.42 12.22
CA ASP A 86 11.16 -108.87 13.44
C ASP A 86 12.24 -109.38 14.41
N ASP A 87 13.14 -108.49 14.82
CA ASP A 87 13.98 -108.72 16.00
C ASP A 87 13.93 -107.51 16.93
N SER A 88 13.93 -107.80 18.24
CA SER A 88 13.59 -106.83 19.28
C SER A 88 14.75 -105.88 19.63
N GLY A 89 15.56 -105.46 18.65
CA GLY A 89 16.71 -104.57 18.78
C GLY A 89 16.42 -103.11 18.41
N GLN A 90 17.28 -102.18 18.83
CA GLN A 90 17.30 -100.79 18.31
C GLN A 90 18.45 -100.63 17.32
N ASN A 91 18.39 -101.34 16.20
CA ASN A 91 19.49 -101.30 15.23
C ASN A 91 19.04 -101.18 13.77
N GLU A 92 17.73 -101.19 13.48
CA GLU A 92 17.20 -101.12 12.12
C GLU A 92 17.29 -99.71 11.57
N TYR A 93 17.77 -99.59 10.33
CA TYR A 93 17.72 -98.32 9.62
C TYR A 93 17.64 -98.47 8.10
N LEU A 94 17.04 -97.46 7.48
CA LEU A 94 17.10 -97.19 6.05
C LEU A 94 17.81 -95.85 5.87
N ARG A 95 18.97 -95.85 5.21
CA ARG A 95 19.82 -94.67 5.05
C ARG A 95 20.06 -94.35 3.58
N TYR A 96 19.82 -93.10 3.22
CA TYR A 96 20.31 -92.50 2.00
C TYR A 96 21.75 -92.01 2.20
N GLN A 97 22.68 -92.55 1.42
CA GLN A 97 24.11 -92.23 1.50
C GLN A 97 24.72 -91.67 0.21
N GLY A 98 23.92 -91.48 -0.85
CA GLY A 98 24.42 -90.97 -2.14
C GLY A 98 25.30 -91.98 -2.90
N LEU A 99 25.59 -91.72 -4.18
CA LEU A 99 26.38 -92.63 -5.04
C LEU A 99 27.88 -92.69 -4.65
N ASP A 100 28.37 -91.63 -4.04
CA ASP A 100 29.74 -91.43 -3.59
C ASP A 100 29.91 -91.67 -2.07
N GLY A 101 28.82 -92.00 -1.37
CA GLY A 101 28.81 -92.46 0.02
C GLY A 101 28.87 -91.36 1.09
N ASN A 102 28.82 -90.09 0.69
CA ASN A 102 28.83 -88.90 1.56
C ASN A 102 27.45 -88.24 1.74
N GLY A 103 26.42 -88.66 1.01
CA GLY A 103 25.03 -88.20 1.17
C GLY A 103 24.52 -87.36 0.01
N LYS A 104 23.57 -86.46 0.29
CA LYS A 104 23.00 -85.52 -0.67
C LYS A 104 23.85 -84.24 -0.73
N ASP A 105 24.18 -83.82 -1.96
CA ASP A 105 24.78 -82.53 -2.24
C ASP A 105 23.73 -81.48 -2.60
N SER A 106 24.07 -80.18 -2.45
CA SER A 106 23.22 -79.02 -2.74
C SER A 106 22.04 -78.78 -1.77
N GLY A 107 22.16 -79.25 -0.53
CA GLY A 107 21.21 -79.00 0.54
C GLY A 107 19.94 -79.84 0.51
N ILE A 108 19.18 -79.83 1.61
CA ILE A 108 17.90 -80.53 1.79
C ILE A 108 16.80 -79.51 2.04
N GLY A 109 15.76 -79.52 1.20
CA GLY A 109 14.50 -78.82 1.43
C GLY A 109 13.58 -79.65 2.33
N THR A 110 12.83 -80.57 1.74
CA THR A 110 11.83 -81.42 2.42
C THR A 110 12.23 -82.90 2.32
N ILE A 111 12.09 -83.64 3.42
CA ILE A 111 12.17 -85.12 3.43
C ILE A 111 10.75 -85.67 3.57
N SER A 112 10.35 -86.57 2.68
CA SER A 112 9.04 -87.20 2.74
C SER A 112 9.04 -88.65 2.29
N PHE A 113 8.22 -89.50 2.89
CA PHE A 113 7.99 -90.89 2.46
C PHE A 113 6.68 -91.42 3.04
N TYR A 114 6.21 -92.54 2.52
CA TYR A 114 5.03 -93.22 3.03
C TYR A 114 5.42 -94.36 3.96
N TYR A 115 4.67 -94.50 5.06
CA TYR A 115 4.91 -95.54 6.04
C TYR A 115 3.60 -96.17 6.52
N CYS A 116 3.66 -97.45 6.90
CA CYS A 116 2.59 -98.14 7.63
C CYS A 116 3.14 -99.26 8.50
N HIS A 117 2.27 -99.81 9.33
CA HIS A 117 2.53 -101.05 10.06
C HIS A 117 2.19 -102.23 9.15
N TRP A 118 2.99 -103.29 9.18
CA TRP A 118 2.74 -104.48 8.36
C TRP A 118 1.38 -105.16 8.54
N ASP A 119 0.97 -105.46 9.78
CA ASP A 119 -0.27 -106.19 10.10
C ASP A 119 -1.06 -105.62 11.29
N ALA A 120 -0.58 -104.53 11.91
CA ALA A 120 -1.20 -103.86 13.05
C ALA A 120 -1.52 -104.81 14.22
N ASP A 121 -0.59 -105.71 14.55
CA ASP A 121 -0.77 -106.72 15.61
C ASP A 121 -0.79 -106.16 17.05
N GLY A 122 -0.56 -104.85 17.19
CA GLY A 122 -0.60 -104.12 18.46
C GLY A 122 0.77 -103.85 19.07
N SER A 123 1.85 -104.23 18.39
CA SER A 123 3.22 -103.78 18.71
C SER A 123 3.35 -102.25 18.51
N SER A 124 4.24 -101.62 19.30
CA SER A 124 4.43 -100.16 19.29
C SER A 124 5.56 -99.76 18.35
N VAL A 125 5.32 -99.86 17.05
CA VAL A 125 6.31 -99.49 16.02
C VAL A 125 6.58 -97.99 16.07
N GLN A 126 7.84 -97.61 16.31
CA GLN A 126 8.25 -96.20 16.35
C GLN A 126 9.51 -95.94 15.53
N PHE A 127 9.46 -94.90 14.70
CA PHE A 127 10.62 -94.44 13.94
C PHE A 127 10.95 -92.97 14.19
N GLN A 128 12.20 -92.61 13.91
CA GLN A 128 12.68 -91.24 13.85
C GLN A 128 13.48 -91.03 12.57
N VAL A 129 13.25 -89.89 11.93
CA VAL A 129 14.07 -89.46 10.80
C VAL A 129 15.22 -88.62 11.33
N GLN A 130 16.41 -88.79 10.78
CA GLN A 130 17.60 -88.06 11.17
C GLN A 130 18.42 -87.66 9.94
N TYR A 131 19.20 -86.58 10.07
CA TYR A 131 20.24 -86.25 9.12
C TYR A 131 21.60 -86.09 9.78
N ASN A 132 22.66 -86.19 8.98
CA ASN A 132 24.03 -85.93 9.37
C ASN A 132 24.72 -85.15 8.27
N GLN A 133 25.26 -83.98 8.58
CA GLN A 133 25.98 -83.16 7.60
C GLN A 133 27.49 -83.26 7.81
N SER A 134 28.22 -83.57 6.74
CA SER A 134 29.69 -83.56 6.67
C SER A 134 30.38 -84.36 7.79
N GLY A 135 29.80 -85.50 8.19
CA GLY A 135 30.34 -86.38 9.23
C GLY A 135 30.17 -85.87 10.67
N GLY A 136 29.23 -84.95 10.89
CA GLY A 136 28.83 -84.45 12.21
C GLY A 136 28.09 -85.48 13.09
N GLY A 137 27.32 -85.00 14.07
CA GLY A 137 26.38 -85.85 14.84
C GLY A 137 25.04 -85.99 14.12
N TRP A 138 24.31 -87.09 14.37
CA TRP A 138 22.95 -87.26 13.85
C TRP A 138 21.97 -86.31 14.54
N THR A 139 21.19 -85.57 13.75
CA THR A 139 20.19 -84.61 14.21
C THR A 139 18.79 -85.10 13.81
N ASN A 140 17.85 -85.08 14.75
CA ASN A 140 16.47 -85.51 14.52
C ASN A 140 15.72 -84.54 13.60
N VAL A 141 14.98 -85.08 12.63
CA VAL A 141 14.04 -84.39 11.74
C VAL A 141 12.62 -84.74 12.17
N GLY A 142 11.86 -83.73 12.58
CA GLY A 142 10.52 -83.93 13.15
C GLY A 142 10.53 -84.68 14.49
N SER A 143 9.34 -84.95 15.02
CA SER A 143 9.16 -85.77 16.23
C SER A 143 9.16 -87.27 15.93
N VAL A 144 9.43 -88.11 16.93
CA VAL A 144 9.26 -89.57 16.86
C VAL A 144 7.83 -89.90 16.43
N VAL A 145 7.70 -90.77 15.43
CA VAL A 145 6.41 -91.18 14.86
C VAL A 145 6.04 -92.56 15.37
N THR A 146 4.79 -92.73 15.85
CA THR A 146 4.25 -94.03 16.27
C THR A 146 3.31 -94.56 15.19
N VAL A 147 3.53 -95.79 14.75
CA VAL A 147 2.83 -96.42 13.63
C VAL A 147 1.98 -97.57 14.16
N THR A 148 0.66 -97.49 13.96
CA THR A 148 -0.31 -98.46 14.52
C THR A 148 -1.28 -99.03 13.48
N SER A 149 -1.19 -98.58 12.23
CA SER A 149 -2.16 -98.85 11.17
C SER A 149 -1.50 -99.50 9.97
N THR A 150 -2.20 -100.44 9.32
CA THR A 150 -1.82 -101.02 8.01
C THR A 150 -2.12 -100.10 6.83
N THR A 151 -2.74 -98.95 7.06
CA THR A 151 -2.95 -97.93 6.03
C THR A 151 -1.75 -97.00 5.97
N TYR A 152 -1.21 -96.78 4.76
CA TYR A 152 -0.11 -95.86 4.54
C TYR A 152 -0.46 -94.41 4.92
N ALA A 153 0.39 -93.82 5.75
CA ALA A 153 0.43 -92.40 6.07
C ALA A 153 1.72 -91.79 5.50
N GLN A 154 1.74 -90.49 5.25
CA GLN A 154 2.94 -89.81 4.76
C GLN A 154 3.67 -89.11 5.91
N PHE A 155 4.97 -89.31 6.02
CA PHE A 155 5.88 -88.44 6.75
C PHE A 155 6.36 -87.33 5.81
N SER A 156 6.36 -86.08 6.25
CA SER A 156 6.87 -84.94 5.47
C SER A 156 7.31 -83.82 6.38
N GLU A 157 8.59 -83.46 6.36
CA GLU A 157 9.17 -82.40 7.20
C GLU A 157 10.14 -81.53 6.38
N ASN A 158 10.07 -80.21 6.56
CA ASN A 158 11.04 -79.26 5.99
C ASN A 158 12.28 -79.22 6.89
N VAL A 159 13.44 -79.50 6.30
CA VAL A 159 14.74 -79.47 6.96
C VAL A 159 15.47 -78.16 6.65
N ASP A 160 15.25 -77.61 5.46
CA ASP A 160 15.77 -76.32 4.97
C ASP A 160 17.26 -76.10 5.29
N LEU A 161 18.07 -77.10 4.97
CA LEU A 161 19.49 -77.17 5.30
C LEU A 161 20.33 -76.94 4.04
N SER A 162 21.16 -75.89 4.05
CA SER A 162 22.13 -75.64 2.99
C SER A 162 23.43 -76.43 3.20
N GLY A 163 24.12 -76.79 2.13
CA GLY A 163 25.46 -77.40 2.15
C GLY A 163 25.46 -78.81 1.56
N ASP A 164 26.63 -79.46 1.61
CA ASP A 164 26.89 -80.73 0.92
C ASP A 164 27.15 -81.86 1.92
N ASP A 165 27.30 -83.10 1.43
CA ASP A 165 27.57 -84.30 2.23
C ASP A 165 26.51 -84.58 3.31
N ILE A 166 25.21 -84.56 2.95
CA ILE A 166 24.12 -84.74 3.92
C ILE A 166 23.50 -86.14 3.85
N LEU A 167 23.81 -86.99 4.83
CA LEU A 167 23.18 -88.30 4.99
C LEU A 167 21.79 -88.14 5.60
N VAL A 168 20.83 -88.94 5.14
CA VAL A 168 19.47 -89.02 5.72
C VAL A 168 19.18 -90.45 6.10
N GLN A 169 18.61 -90.69 7.28
CA GLN A 169 18.19 -92.01 7.68
C GLN A 169 16.86 -92.02 8.42
N VAL A 170 16.15 -93.13 8.29
CA VAL A 170 15.03 -93.50 9.14
C VAL A 170 15.50 -94.61 10.06
N ILE A 171 15.39 -94.41 11.37
CA ILE A 171 15.83 -95.37 12.38
C ILE A 171 14.65 -95.86 13.22
N SER A 172 14.77 -97.10 13.68
CA SER A 172 14.01 -97.62 14.82
C SER A 172 14.42 -96.91 16.12
N ILE A 173 13.46 -96.60 17.00
CA ILE A 173 13.74 -95.90 18.26
C ILE A 173 13.58 -96.76 19.51
N ALA A 174 12.72 -97.76 19.48
CA ALA A 174 12.44 -98.60 20.64
C ALA A 174 12.39 -100.07 20.24
N ASP A 175 11.53 -100.33 19.26
CA ASP A 175 11.30 -101.58 18.56
C ASP A 175 10.57 -101.20 17.26
N ALA A 176 11.10 -101.58 16.10
CA ALA A 176 10.48 -101.28 14.81
C ALA A 176 10.03 -102.54 14.09
N GLU A 177 9.61 -103.55 14.87
CA GLU A 177 8.89 -104.73 14.43
C GLU A 177 7.93 -104.36 13.28
N ARG A 178 8.32 -104.70 12.04
CA ARG A 178 7.45 -104.62 10.86
C ARG A 178 7.01 -103.22 10.41
N LEU A 179 7.85 -102.19 10.57
CA LEU A 179 7.69 -100.91 9.85
C LEU A 179 7.87 -101.12 8.33
N LEU A 180 6.92 -100.63 7.54
CA LEU A 180 7.02 -100.52 6.08
C LEU A 180 7.30 -99.07 5.68
N ILE A 181 8.26 -98.86 4.77
CA ILE A 181 8.60 -97.56 4.16
C ILE A 181 8.58 -97.70 2.64
N ASP A 182 7.90 -96.76 1.98
CA ASP A 182 7.71 -96.74 0.54
C ASP A 182 7.70 -95.29 0.00
N ASP A 183 7.95 -95.09 -1.30
CA ASP A 183 7.95 -93.79 -2.00
C ASP A 183 8.74 -92.67 -1.28
N PHE A 184 10.06 -92.84 -1.12
CA PHE A 184 10.92 -91.89 -0.43
C PHE A 184 11.39 -90.74 -1.33
N ASN A 185 11.28 -89.51 -0.86
CA ASN A 185 11.63 -88.30 -1.61
C ASN A 185 12.38 -87.26 -0.74
N ILE A 186 13.43 -86.65 -1.29
CA ILE A 186 14.23 -85.57 -0.69
C ILE A 186 14.36 -84.42 -1.70
N THR A 187 13.81 -83.24 -1.41
CA THR A 187 13.92 -82.06 -2.29
C THR A 187 15.15 -81.20 -1.98
N ASP A 188 15.50 -80.28 -2.88
CA ASP A 188 16.65 -79.37 -2.73
C ASP A 188 16.31 -78.16 -1.84
N PHE A 189 17.31 -77.57 -1.20
CA PHE A 189 17.17 -76.31 -0.45
C PHE A 189 17.08 -75.10 -1.41
N VAL A 190 16.11 -74.21 -1.20
CA VAL A 190 15.95 -72.96 -1.97
C VAL A 190 16.15 -71.74 -1.07
N ALA A 191 17.19 -70.93 -1.33
CA ALA A 191 17.48 -69.72 -0.56
C ALA A 191 16.54 -68.56 -0.90
N SER A 192 16.19 -67.72 0.09
CA SER A 192 15.34 -66.51 -0.08
C SER A 192 15.92 -65.52 -1.10
N SER A 193 15.10 -65.03 -2.05
CA SER A 193 15.50 -64.05 -3.06
C SER A 193 14.81 -62.69 -2.89
N THR A 194 15.34 -61.62 -3.50
CA THR A 194 14.64 -60.32 -3.57
C THR A 194 13.96 -60.19 -4.94
N CYS A 195 12.64 -60.20 -4.94
CA CYS A 195 11.75 -60.05 -6.07
C CYS A 195 11.40 -58.59 -6.36
N GLN A 196 11.87 -58.05 -7.49
CA GLN A 196 11.53 -56.71 -7.95
C GLN A 196 10.56 -56.76 -9.13
N SER A 197 9.51 -55.94 -9.09
CA SER A 197 8.59 -55.82 -10.23
C SER A 197 9.33 -55.29 -11.47
N ALA A 198 9.26 -55.98 -12.60
CA ALA A 198 9.81 -55.58 -13.89
C ALA A 198 8.90 -54.63 -14.69
N GLY A 199 7.61 -54.56 -14.31
CA GLY A 199 6.60 -53.75 -14.97
C GLY A 199 5.23 -53.87 -14.30
N THR A 200 4.24 -53.16 -14.84
CA THR A 200 2.83 -53.29 -14.45
C THR A 200 2.27 -54.65 -14.87
N GLY A 201 1.55 -55.33 -13.99
CA GLY A 201 0.91 -56.61 -14.30
C GLY A 201 0.37 -57.35 -13.08
N ASP A 202 0.00 -58.61 -13.28
CA ASP A 202 -0.53 -59.46 -12.22
C ASP A 202 0.59 -60.07 -11.40
N TRP A 203 0.40 -60.14 -10.08
CA TRP A 203 1.38 -60.70 -9.14
C TRP A 203 1.84 -62.11 -9.53
N ASN A 204 0.94 -62.97 -10.01
CA ASN A 204 1.25 -64.37 -10.34
C ASN A 204 1.79 -64.56 -11.78
N THR A 205 2.07 -63.48 -12.50
CA THR A 205 2.67 -63.56 -13.83
C THR A 205 4.18 -63.42 -13.73
N ALA A 206 4.94 -64.45 -14.12
CA ALA A 206 6.41 -64.42 -14.04
C ALA A 206 7.02 -63.21 -14.78
N GLY A 207 6.41 -62.77 -15.88
CA GLY A 207 6.84 -61.57 -16.63
C GLY A 207 6.67 -60.24 -15.90
N THR A 208 5.95 -60.21 -14.77
CA THR A 208 5.84 -59.04 -13.89
C THR A 208 7.07 -58.85 -13.02
N TRP A 209 8.01 -59.80 -12.96
CA TRP A 209 9.14 -59.81 -12.02
C TRP A 209 10.51 -59.99 -12.69
N ALA A 210 11.53 -59.26 -12.23
CA ALA A 210 12.86 -59.23 -12.85
C ALA A 210 13.92 -60.09 -12.13
N THR A 211 13.64 -60.63 -10.93
CA THR A 211 14.67 -61.24 -10.06
C THR A 211 14.18 -62.45 -9.24
N CYS A 212 12.97 -62.98 -9.50
CA CYS A 212 12.34 -64.10 -8.78
C CYS A 212 12.71 -65.50 -9.31
N GLY A 213 13.97 -65.73 -9.67
CA GLY A 213 14.42 -67.05 -10.15
C GLY A 213 13.70 -67.59 -11.40
N GLY A 214 13.09 -66.72 -12.22
CA GLY A 214 12.31 -67.10 -13.40
C GLY A 214 10.82 -67.39 -13.16
N THR A 215 10.30 -67.12 -11.95
CA THR A 215 8.90 -67.33 -11.55
C THR A 215 8.31 -66.04 -10.94
N PHE A 216 7.22 -66.13 -10.16
CA PHE A 216 6.65 -65.04 -9.35
C PHE A 216 7.03 -65.22 -7.87
N PRO A 217 6.91 -64.20 -6.99
CA PRO A 217 7.37 -64.27 -5.60
C PRO A 217 6.81 -65.47 -4.84
N GLN A 218 7.69 -66.22 -4.16
CA GLN A 218 7.38 -67.38 -3.33
C GLN A 218 7.65 -67.10 -1.85
N ALA A 219 7.20 -67.99 -0.96
CA ALA A 219 7.53 -67.93 0.46
C ALA A 219 9.06 -67.79 0.67
N GLY A 220 9.46 -66.91 1.57
CA GLY A 220 10.85 -66.51 1.84
C GLY A 220 11.33 -65.29 1.06
N ASP A 221 10.68 -64.92 -0.06
CA ASP A 221 11.15 -63.82 -0.89
C ASP A 221 10.84 -62.44 -0.29
N ASN A 222 11.79 -61.51 -0.40
CA ASN A 222 11.55 -60.09 -0.18
C ASN A 222 10.98 -59.48 -1.45
N VAL A 223 9.88 -58.73 -1.38
CA VAL A 223 9.19 -58.18 -2.55
C VAL A 223 9.29 -56.66 -2.59
N GLN A 224 9.62 -56.12 -3.75
CA GLN A 224 9.67 -54.68 -4.01
C GLN A 224 8.86 -54.31 -5.26
N ILE A 225 7.82 -53.50 -5.06
CA ILE A 225 7.06 -52.89 -6.15
C ILE A 225 7.72 -51.56 -6.49
N GLN A 226 8.33 -51.50 -7.67
CA GLN A 226 9.15 -50.37 -8.11
C GLN A 226 8.30 -49.19 -8.58
N THR A 227 8.90 -48.00 -8.56
CA THR A 227 8.31 -46.74 -9.05
C THR A 227 7.74 -46.88 -10.46
N GLY A 228 6.51 -46.42 -10.68
CA GLY A 228 5.82 -46.43 -11.97
C GLY A 228 5.14 -47.76 -12.32
N HIS A 229 5.32 -48.81 -11.52
CA HIS A 229 4.66 -50.10 -11.72
C HIS A 229 3.39 -50.21 -10.87
N THR A 230 2.33 -50.77 -11.46
CA THR A 230 1.15 -51.22 -10.72
C THR A 230 1.12 -52.74 -10.74
N VAL A 231 1.24 -53.37 -9.59
CA VAL A 231 1.14 -54.83 -9.46
C VAL A 231 -0.18 -55.17 -8.79
N THR A 232 -1.01 -55.97 -9.45
CA THR A 232 -2.32 -56.38 -8.93
C THR A 232 -2.25 -57.78 -8.36
N PHE A 233 -2.65 -57.94 -7.10
CA PHE A 233 -2.66 -59.22 -6.41
C PHE A 233 -3.97 -59.99 -6.69
N ASN A 234 -3.91 -60.96 -7.60
CA ASN A 234 -5.07 -61.65 -8.19
C ASN A 234 -5.15 -63.18 -7.90
N GLY A 235 -4.35 -63.77 -7.00
CA GLY A 235 -4.38 -65.22 -6.74
C GLY A 235 -3.97 -65.63 -5.32
N ASP A 236 -3.93 -66.94 -5.04
CA ASP A 236 -3.97 -67.56 -3.69
C ASP A 236 -3.07 -66.89 -2.63
N PRO A 237 -3.46 -66.90 -1.33
CA PRO A 237 -2.72 -66.16 -0.31
C PRO A 237 -1.31 -66.76 -0.21
N ILE A 238 -0.29 -65.91 -0.33
CA ILE A 238 1.10 -66.36 -0.19
C ILE A 238 1.50 -66.10 1.27
N THR A 239 1.66 -67.19 2.02
CA THR A 239 2.14 -67.16 3.41
C THR A 239 3.65 -67.16 3.45
N GLY A 240 4.23 -66.42 4.40
CA GLY A 240 5.66 -66.51 4.72
C GLY A 240 6.58 -65.79 3.73
N LEU A 241 6.14 -64.69 3.12
CA LEU A 241 7.06 -63.79 2.40
C LEU A 241 8.04 -63.13 3.39
N GLY A 242 9.15 -62.61 2.87
CA GLY A 242 9.98 -61.66 3.60
C GLY A 242 9.32 -60.28 3.70
N THR A 243 10.09 -59.21 3.53
CA THR A 243 9.54 -57.85 3.54
C THR A 243 8.82 -57.53 2.23
N VAL A 244 7.63 -56.92 2.28
CA VAL A 244 6.98 -56.35 1.10
C VAL A 244 7.07 -54.83 1.16
N THR A 245 7.67 -54.21 0.13
CA THR A 245 7.82 -52.75 0.04
C THR A 245 7.19 -52.24 -1.25
N VAL A 246 6.34 -51.22 -1.12
CA VAL A 246 5.87 -50.42 -2.26
C VAL A 246 6.70 -49.15 -2.31
N ASP A 247 7.54 -49.00 -3.33
CA ASP A 247 8.37 -47.81 -3.50
C ASP A 247 7.51 -46.57 -3.81
N ALA A 248 8.05 -45.39 -3.55
CA ALA A 248 7.38 -44.14 -3.92
C ALA A 248 7.05 -44.14 -5.43
N GLY A 249 5.78 -43.85 -5.75
CA GLY A 249 5.26 -43.90 -7.12
C GLY A 249 4.99 -45.30 -7.68
N GLY A 250 5.24 -46.38 -6.93
CA GLY A 250 4.72 -47.72 -7.21
C GLY A 250 3.33 -47.93 -6.61
N THR A 251 2.57 -48.90 -7.14
CA THR A 251 1.23 -49.25 -6.64
C THR A 251 1.10 -50.75 -6.44
N LEU A 252 0.71 -51.17 -5.25
CA LEU A 252 0.21 -52.53 -4.98
C LEU A 252 -1.32 -52.49 -4.90
N ALA A 253 -2.00 -53.14 -5.83
CA ALA A 253 -3.46 -53.16 -5.90
C ALA A 253 -4.04 -54.53 -5.50
N THR A 254 -5.20 -54.55 -4.86
CA THR A 254 -5.96 -55.79 -4.60
C THR A 254 -6.73 -56.22 -5.84
N GLY A 255 -6.81 -57.51 -6.11
CA GLY A 255 -7.69 -58.09 -7.13
C GLY A 255 -9.17 -58.15 -6.74
N GLY A 256 -10.04 -58.52 -7.70
CA GLY A 256 -11.49 -58.62 -7.52
C GLY A 256 -12.00 -59.86 -6.76
N ALA A 257 -11.10 -60.77 -6.39
CA ALA A 257 -11.41 -61.94 -5.56
C ALA A 257 -10.34 -62.11 -4.46
N SER A 258 -10.70 -61.70 -3.24
CA SER A 258 -10.19 -62.16 -1.93
C SER A 258 -8.87 -62.92 -1.92
N ARG A 259 -7.70 -62.30 -1.74
CA ARG A 259 -6.46 -62.99 -1.35
C ARG A 259 -5.50 -62.06 -0.59
N ASP A 260 -4.97 -62.54 0.53
CA ASP A 260 -4.28 -61.78 1.59
C ASP A 260 -2.76 -62.03 1.58
N LEU A 261 -1.95 -61.06 2.03
CA LEU A 261 -0.50 -61.21 2.26
C LEU A 261 -0.27 -61.72 3.70
N GLN A 262 -0.79 -62.91 4.01
CA GLN A 262 -0.90 -63.40 5.39
C GLN A 262 0.44 -63.40 6.15
N GLY A 263 0.51 -62.59 7.21
CA GLY A 263 1.57 -62.63 8.23
C GLY A 263 2.79 -61.74 7.96
N ASN A 264 2.80 -60.92 6.91
CA ASN A 264 3.97 -60.14 6.50
C ASN A 264 3.83 -58.64 6.83
N SER A 265 4.96 -57.93 6.97
CA SER A 265 4.99 -56.45 7.13
C SER A 265 5.01 -55.80 5.74
N LEU A 266 4.00 -54.98 5.44
CA LEU A 266 3.93 -54.18 4.21
C LEU A 266 4.35 -52.73 4.51
N THR A 267 5.48 -52.32 3.95
CA THR A 267 5.90 -50.90 3.96
C THR A 267 5.36 -50.19 2.72
N VAL A 268 4.58 -49.12 2.91
CA VAL A 268 3.94 -48.37 1.83
C VAL A 268 4.57 -46.99 1.70
N ASN A 269 5.48 -46.82 0.73
CA ASN A 269 6.01 -45.51 0.33
C ASN A 269 5.25 -44.90 -0.86
N GLY A 270 4.67 -45.75 -1.71
CA GLY A 270 3.81 -45.40 -2.83
C GLY A 270 2.33 -45.53 -2.49
N THR A 271 1.60 -46.33 -3.29
CA THR A 271 0.15 -46.51 -3.13
C THR A 271 -0.19 -47.96 -2.81
N PHE A 272 -1.00 -48.18 -1.79
CA PHE A 272 -1.77 -49.40 -1.63
C PHE A 272 -3.21 -49.13 -2.09
N ARG A 273 -3.70 -49.87 -3.09
CA ARG A 273 -4.98 -49.61 -3.75
C ARG A 273 -5.96 -50.76 -3.56
N ILE A 274 -7.17 -50.43 -3.12
CA ILE A 274 -8.30 -51.35 -3.05
C ILE A 274 -9.15 -51.22 -4.31
N ASP A 275 -9.10 -52.21 -5.20
CA ASP A 275 -9.99 -52.30 -6.36
C ASP A 275 -11.32 -52.99 -5.99
N GLN A 276 -12.27 -53.04 -6.93
CA GLN A 276 -13.62 -53.56 -6.72
C GLN A 276 -13.63 -54.97 -6.12
N GLY A 277 -14.22 -55.13 -4.93
CA GLY A 277 -14.34 -56.43 -4.24
C GLY A 277 -13.09 -56.89 -3.49
N GLY A 278 -12.01 -56.11 -3.51
CA GLY A 278 -10.78 -56.38 -2.79
C GLY A 278 -10.88 -56.07 -1.29
N TRP A 279 -10.08 -56.77 -0.49
CA TRP A 279 -9.89 -56.56 0.95
C TRP A 279 -8.54 -57.14 1.39
N ALA A 280 -8.02 -56.71 2.54
CA ALA A 280 -6.80 -57.27 3.16
C ALA A 280 -6.98 -57.35 4.69
N SER A 281 -6.60 -58.46 5.33
CA SER A 281 -6.95 -58.71 6.74
C SER A 281 -5.78 -59.10 7.65
N ASN A 282 -4.60 -59.41 7.12
CA ASN A 282 -3.57 -60.07 7.95
C ASN A 282 -2.13 -59.68 7.57
N GLY A 283 -1.62 -58.62 8.19
CA GLY A 283 -0.26 -58.10 8.06
C GLY A 283 -0.12 -56.72 8.73
N THR A 284 1.10 -56.29 9.06
CA THR A 284 1.33 -54.90 9.56
C THR A 284 1.43 -53.97 8.35
N PHE A 285 0.54 -52.98 8.26
CA PHE A 285 0.62 -51.93 7.24
C PHE A 285 1.32 -50.71 7.82
N ASP A 286 2.52 -50.44 7.31
CA ASP A 286 3.38 -49.34 7.72
C ASP A 286 3.44 -48.30 6.61
N TYR A 287 2.55 -47.31 6.67
CA TYR A 287 2.58 -46.19 5.72
C TYR A 287 3.63 -45.17 6.13
N ASN A 288 4.55 -44.88 5.21
CA ASN A 288 5.47 -43.76 5.37
C ASN A 288 4.79 -42.43 4.99
N ALA A 289 5.51 -41.31 5.15
CA ALA A 289 4.95 -39.97 4.97
C ALA A 289 4.31 -39.72 3.59
N THR A 290 4.82 -40.37 2.54
CA THR A 290 4.30 -40.29 1.16
C THR A 290 3.32 -41.40 0.81
N GLY A 291 3.14 -42.38 1.71
CA GLY A 291 2.27 -43.52 1.51
C GLY A 291 0.81 -43.09 1.35
N THR A 292 0.14 -43.70 0.38
CA THR A 292 -1.26 -43.43 0.05
C THR A 292 -2.09 -44.71 0.13
N LEU A 293 -3.24 -44.63 0.78
CA LEU A 293 -4.30 -45.64 0.67
C LEU A 293 -5.33 -45.17 -0.37
N GLU A 294 -5.53 -45.92 -1.44
CA GLU A 294 -6.48 -45.58 -2.50
C GLU A 294 -7.67 -46.54 -2.52
N PHE A 295 -8.88 -46.00 -2.64
CA PHE A 295 -10.12 -46.74 -2.87
C PHE A 295 -10.60 -46.50 -4.30
N ALA A 296 -10.47 -47.53 -5.15
CA ALA A 296 -10.74 -47.48 -6.59
C ALA A 296 -11.88 -48.45 -7.00
N ASN A 297 -12.82 -48.72 -6.09
CA ASN A 297 -14.03 -49.50 -6.33
C ASN A 297 -14.83 -48.95 -7.53
N THR A 298 -15.26 -49.81 -8.44
CA THR A 298 -15.95 -49.42 -9.69
C THR A 298 -17.47 -49.36 -9.55
N SER A 299 -18.05 -49.87 -8.46
CA SER A 299 -19.48 -49.80 -8.19
C SER A 299 -19.81 -49.83 -6.70
N GLY A 300 -20.76 -48.99 -6.27
CA GLY A 300 -21.18 -48.85 -4.87
C GLY A 300 -20.10 -48.23 -3.97
N SER A 301 -20.48 -47.70 -2.81
CA SER A 301 -19.52 -47.16 -1.84
C SER A 301 -18.75 -48.28 -1.15
N TYR A 302 -17.42 -48.19 -1.04
CA TYR A 302 -16.61 -49.18 -0.35
C TYR A 302 -16.68 -48.98 1.17
N GLY A 303 -17.12 -49.97 1.94
CA GLY A 303 -17.18 -49.89 3.39
C GLY A 303 -16.01 -50.61 4.04
N PHE A 304 -15.19 -49.91 4.81
CA PHE A 304 -14.19 -50.53 5.69
C PHE A 304 -14.70 -50.57 7.14
N ASN A 305 -14.18 -51.49 7.93
CA ASN A 305 -14.49 -51.71 9.34
C ASN A 305 -13.26 -51.47 10.22
N ASN A 306 -13.46 -51.40 11.54
CA ASN A 306 -12.35 -51.17 12.46
C ASN A 306 -11.29 -52.28 12.48
N ALA A 307 -11.67 -53.50 12.09
CA ALA A 307 -10.78 -54.66 12.01
C ALA A 307 -9.91 -54.69 10.74
N ASP A 308 -10.17 -53.81 9.77
CA ASP A 308 -9.45 -53.80 8.49
C ASP A 308 -8.03 -53.25 8.66
N ALA A 309 -7.05 -54.15 8.61
CA ALA A 309 -5.65 -53.88 8.94
C ALA A 309 -4.96 -52.88 7.99
N TYR A 310 -5.46 -52.76 6.76
CA TYR A 310 -4.89 -51.85 5.75
C TYR A 310 -5.13 -50.37 6.03
N TRP A 311 -6.02 -50.02 6.96
CA TRP A 311 -6.18 -48.65 7.46
C TRP A 311 -6.08 -48.63 8.99
N PRO A 312 -4.86 -48.73 9.55
CA PRO A 312 -4.66 -48.69 10.99
C PRO A 312 -4.97 -47.30 11.56
N SER A 313 -5.29 -47.21 12.85
CA SER A 313 -5.65 -45.96 13.55
C SER A 313 -4.52 -45.34 14.37
N GLY A 314 -3.27 -45.79 14.18
CA GLY A 314 -2.10 -45.43 14.99
C GLY A 314 -0.98 -44.76 14.20
N ALA A 315 0.25 -44.82 14.71
CA ALA A 315 1.43 -44.19 14.11
C ALA A 315 1.76 -44.67 12.67
N THR A 316 1.25 -45.84 12.30
CA THR A 316 1.46 -46.48 11.00
C THR A 316 0.34 -46.19 10.01
N ALA A 317 -0.66 -45.37 10.39
CA ALA A 317 -1.80 -45.00 9.56
C ALA A 317 -1.39 -44.28 8.26
N PRO A 318 -2.15 -44.45 7.16
CA PRO A 318 -1.90 -43.71 5.93
C PRO A 318 -1.97 -42.21 6.18
N GLN A 319 -0.92 -41.50 5.76
CA GLN A 319 -0.92 -40.04 5.78
C GLN A 319 -1.79 -39.46 4.68
N ASN A 320 -1.94 -40.18 3.57
CA ASN A 320 -2.74 -39.77 2.43
C ASN A 320 -3.78 -40.84 2.09
N VAL A 321 -4.98 -40.41 1.72
CA VAL A 321 -6.09 -41.26 1.32
C VAL A 321 -6.72 -40.68 0.06
N ASN A 322 -6.93 -41.51 -0.97
CA ASN A 322 -7.56 -41.13 -2.22
C ASN A 322 -8.80 -41.99 -2.50
N VAL A 323 -9.97 -41.36 -2.60
CA VAL A 323 -11.21 -42.02 -3.01
C VAL A 323 -11.44 -41.70 -4.49
N SER A 324 -10.85 -42.52 -5.37
CA SER A 324 -10.92 -42.39 -6.82
C SER A 324 -12.06 -43.20 -7.46
N GLY A 325 -12.57 -44.20 -6.74
CA GLY A 325 -13.67 -45.09 -7.14
C GLY A 325 -15.06 -44.51 -6.89
N SER A 326 -16.06 -45.37 -6.69
CA SER A 326 -17.50 -45.06 -6.61
C SER A 326 -17.97 -44.59 -5.21
N GLY A 327 -17.04 -44.19 -4.35
CA GLY A 327 -17.31 -43.68 -3.00
C GLY A 327 -16.75 -44.55 -1.88
N LEU A 328 -16.77 -44.01 -0.67
CA LEU A 328 -16.24 -44.63 0.55
C LEU A 328 -17.26 -44.48 1.70
N THR A 329 -17.48 -45.54 2.48
CA THR A 329 -18.27 -45.51 3.71
C THR A 329 -17.34 -45.64 4.91
N MET A 330 -17.29 -44.61 5.74
CA MET A 330 -16.46 -44.53 6.94
C MET A 330 -17.09 -45.26 8.14
N ASN A 331 -17.14 -46.61 8.15
CA ASN A 331 -17.73 -47.34 9.30
C ASN A 331 -16.85 -47.33 10.57
N ALA A 332 -15.65 -46.76 10.52
CA ALA A 332 -14.77 -46.56 11.68
C ALA A 332 -14.09 -45.18 11.64
N ALA A 333 -13.82 -44.63 12.82
CA ALA A 333 -13.18 -43.33 12.94
C ALA A 333 -11.71 -43.38 12.50
N ARG A 334 -11.28 -42.43 11.66
CA ARG A 334 -9.90 -42.31 11.17
C ARG A 334 -9.46 -40.85 11.06
N THR A 335 -8.19 -40.62 11.39
CA THR A 335 -7.53 -39.32 11.21
C THR A 335 -6.62 -39.39 10.01
N VAL A 336 -6.70 -38.38 9.14
CA VAL A 336 -5.78 -38.22 8.00
C VAL A 336 -5.07 -36.88 8.16
N ALA A 337 -3.74 -36.94 8.35
CA ALA A 337 -2.92 -35.77 8.64
C ALA A 337 -2.26 -35.15 7.40
N GLY A 338 -2.11 -35.91 6.31
CA GLY A 338 -1.72 -35.41 4.99
C GLY A 338 -2.95 -35.04 4.16
N ILE A 339 -3.15 -35.70 3.01
CA ILE A 339 -4.24 -35.40 2.09
C ILE A 339 -5.31 -36.49 2.16
N PHE A 340 -6.55 -36.14 2.52
CA PHE A 340 -7.72 -36.93 2.17
C PHE A 340 -8.36 -36.30 0.93
N GLU A 341 -8.39 -37.00 -0.19
CA GLU A 341 -9.05 -36.53 -1.40
C GLU A 341 -10.13 -37.47 -1.90
N THR A 342 -11.18 -36.90 -2.50
CA THR A 342 -12.29 -37.69 -3.03
C THR A 342 -12.84 -37.12 -4.33
N SER A 343 -13.14 -38.03 -5.26
CA SER A 343 -13.87 -37.77 -6.52
C SER A 343 -15.28 -38.38 -6.51
N SER A 344 -15.71 -38.93 -5.36
CA SER A 344 -17.03 -39.50 -5.13
C SER A 344 -17.59 -39.15 -3.75
N THR A 345 -18.79 -39.62 -3.44
CA THR A 345 -19.39 -39.38 -2.11
C THR A 345 -18.69 -40.20 -1.04
N VAL A 346 -18.30 -39.55 0.05
CA VAL A 346 -17.89 -40.20 1.30
C VAL A 346 -19.06 -40.17 2.27
N THR A 347 -19.54 -41.35 2.66
CA THR A 347 -20.65 -41.51 3.59
C THR A 347 -20.15 -41.76 5.01
N THR A 348 -20.95 -41.38 6.01
CA THR A 348 -20.55 -41.33 7.43
C THR A 348 -19.27 -40.52 7.67
N ALA A 349 -19.09 -39.45 6.88
CA ALA A 349 -17.90 -38.62 6.88
C ALA A 349 -17.62 -37.94 8.24
N ASN A 350 -18.58 -37.88 9.15
CA ASN A 350 -18.37 -37.49 10.56
C ASN A 350 -17.37 -38.38 11.33
N ASN A 351 -17.06 -39.58 10.82
CA ASN A 351 -15.99 -40.43 11.34
C ASN A 351 -14.59 -40.06 10.81
N LEU A 352 -14.49 -39.13 9.87
CA LEU A 352 -13.22 -38.59 9.39
C LEU A 352 -12.77 -37.43 10.28
N THR A 353 -11.53 -37.47 10.73
CA THR A 353 -10.82 -36.28 11.24
C THR A 353 -9.81 -35.83 10.19
N ALA A 354 -10.10 -34.72 9.52
CA ALA A 354 -9.18 -34.10 8.58
C ALA A 354 -8.23 -33.19 9.36
N ASN A 355 -6.94 -33.53 9.43
CA ASN A 355 -5.92 -32.71 10.09
C ASN A 355 -4.87 -32.12 9.13
N GLY A 356 -4.96 -32.48 7.84
CA GLY A 356 -4.27 -31.81 6.73
C GLY A 356 -5.28 -31.33 5.68
N THR A 357 -5.08 -31.66 4.41
CA THR A 357 -5.98 -31.22 3.33
C THR A 357 -7.11 -32.22 3.11
N LEU A 358 -8.36 -31.77 3.21
CA LEU A 358 -9.53 -32.44 2.68
C LEU A 358 -9.86 -31.84 1.29
N ARG A 359 -9.53 -32.56 0.22
CA ARG A 359 -9.72 -32.10 -1.16
C ARG A 359 -10.95 -32.73 -1.81
N LEU A 360 -11.87 -31.88 -2.25
CA LEU A 360 -13.04 -32.27 -3.04
C LEU A 360 -12.74 -32.06 -4.52
N ASN A 361 -12.53 -33.14 -5.24
CA ASN A 361 -12.36 -33.12 -6.69
C ASN A 361 -13.74 -33.18 -7.40
N SER A 362 -13.74 -33.18 -8.73
CA SER A 362 -14.97 -33.32 -9.51
C SER A 362 -15.71 -34.62 -9.12
N GLY A 363 -16.99 -34.52 -8.74
CA GLY A 363 -17.80 -35.64 -8.23
C GLY A 363 -17.69 -35.90 -6.72
N GLY A 364 -16.69 -35.32 -6.04
CA GLY A 364 -16.45 -35.49 -4.62
C GLY A 364 -17.49 -34.80 -3.73
N SER A 365 -18.02 -35.49 -2.72
CA SER A 365 -18.90 -34.88 -1.72
C SER A 365 -18.89 -35.64 -0.39
N LEU A 366 -19.44 -35.02 0.66
CA LEU A 366 -19.58 -35.61 1.99
C LEU A 366 -21.05 -35.63 2.40
N ASP A 367 -21.49 -36.70 3.07
CA ASP A 367 -22.85 -36.79 3.61
C ASP A 367 -23.01 -36.15 5.00
N SER A 368 -21.91 -35.79 5.65
CA SER A 368 -21.83 -35.23 6.99
C SER A 368 -20.51 -34.47 7.18
N ALA A 369 -20.46 -33.48 8.08
CA ALA A 369 -19.23 -32.74 8.32
C ALA A 369 -18.19 -33.62 9.04
N PRO A 370 -16.94 -33.67 8.57
CA PRO A 370 -15.86 -34.29 9.31
C PRO A 370 -15.48 -33.45 10.53
N THR A 371 -14.59 -33.97 11.37
CA THR A 371 -13.91 -33.15 12.37
C THR A 371 -12.72 -32.46 11.71
N TYR A 372 -12.73 -31.13 11.70
CA TYR A 372 -11.64 -30.31 11.17
C TYR A 372 -10.61 -30.01 12.26
N GLY A 373 -9.37 -30.45 12.05
CA GLY A 373 -8.23 -30.10 12.90
C GLY A 373 -7.77 -28.65 12.66
N ALA A 374 -6.96 -28.10 13.58
CA ALA A 374 -6.48 -26.72 13.49
C ALA A 374 -5.55 -26.45 12.28
N ALA A 375 -4.92 -27.48 11.73
CA ALA A 375 -4.11 -27.38 10.51
C ALA A 375 -4.89 -27.70 9.23
N SER A 376 -6.20 -27.98 9.35
CA SER A 376 -6.96 -28.55 8.24
C SER A 376 -7.30 -27.52 7.15
N LEU A 377 -7.25 -27.97 5.90
CA LEU A 377 -7.66 -27.22 4.73
C LEU A 377 -8.79 -27.96 4.00
N LEU A 378 -9.97 -27.36 3.93
CA LEU A 378 -11.01 -27.77 3.00
C LEU A 378 -10.71 -27.14 1.62
N HIS A 379 -10.31 -27.98 0.67
CA HIS A 379 -9.90 -27.57 -0.68
C HIS A 379 -10.94 -27.97 -1.72
N TYR A 380 -11.65 -26.99 -2.26
CA TYR A 380 -12.57 -27.17 -3.38
C TYR A 380 -11.81 -27.14 -4.72
N ASN A 381 -11.63 -28.30 -5.34
CA ASN A 381 -10.87 -28.53 -6.57
C ASN A 381 -11.73 -29.14 -7.69
N THR A 382 -12.99 -28.70 -7.80
CA THR A 382 -14.06 -29.45 -8.48
C THR A 382 -14.19 -29.20 -9.98
N GLY A 383 -13.66 -28.09 -10.50
CA GLY A 383 -13.75 -27.77 -11.93
C GLY A 383 -15.04 -27.08 -12.36
N GLY A 384 -16.00 -26.84 -11.46
CA GLY A 384 -17.32 -26.31 -11.83
C GLY A 384 -18.09 -25.72 -10.65
N ILE A 385 -19.42 -25.70 -10.76
CA ILE A 385 -20.29 -25.23 -9.67
C ILE A 385 -20.38 -26.31 -8.60
N TYR A 386 -20.06 -25.94 -7.37
CA TYR A 386 -20.22 -26.79 -6.20
C TYR A 386 -21.22 -26.17 -5.23
N GLY A 387 -22.24 -26.91 -4.82
CA GLY A 387 -23.16 -26.47 -3.77
C GLY A 387 -22.56 -26.78 -2.41
N ARG A 388 -22.29 -25.75 -1.58
CA ARG A 388 -21.87 -25.96 -0.19
C ARG A 388 -22.88 -26.88 0.50
N SER A 389 -22.45 -28.02 1.01
CA SER A 389 -23.35 -29.04 1.54
C SER A 389 -22.97 -29.42 2.97
N ASN A 390 -23.04 -30.71 3.30
CA ASN A 390 -22.84 -31.21 4.64
C ASN A 390 -21.40 -31.03 5.14
N GLU A 391 -20.44 -30.67 4.29
CA GLU A 391 -19.06 -30.40 4.71
C GLU A 391 -18.92 -29.20 5.66
N TRP A 392 -20.00 -28.43 5.87
CA TRP A 392 -20.10 -27.36 6.89
C TRP A 392 -21.16 -27.64 7.96
N ASP A 393 -21.89 -28.76 7.88
CA ASP A 393 -23.04 -29.02 8.74
C ASP A 393 -22.63 -29.81 9.99
N ALA A 394 -22.68 -29.14 11.15
CA ALA A 394 -22.24 -29.55 12.50
C ALA A 394 -20.81 -29.12 12.90
N ASN A 395 -19.86 -29.06 11.95
CA ASN A 395 -18.51 -28.54 12.19
C ASN A 395 -18.11 -27.59 11.05
N ASP A 396 -17.69 -26.39 11.42
CA ASP A 396 -17.17 -25.40 10.48
C ASP A 396 -15.70 -25.73 10.09
N PRO A 397 -15.29 -25.54 8.83
CA PRO A 397 -13.92 -25.81 8.39
C PRO A 397 -12.91 -24.81 8.99
N HIS A 398 -11.65 -25.21 9.11
CA HIS A 398 -10.58 -24.31 9.58
C HIS A 398 -10.11 -23.38 8.45
N HIS A 399 -9.27 -23.87 7.53
CA HIS A 399 -8.91 -23.15 6.30
C HIS A 399 -9.80 -23.59 5.13
N VAL A 400 -10.12 -22.68 4.21
CA VAL A 400 -10.88 -22.96 2.99
C VAL A 400 -10.12 -22.42 1.79
N GLN A 401 -9.94 -23.23 0.75
CA GLN A 401 -9.37 -22.82 -0.53
C GLN A 401 -10.26 -23.24 -1.70
N LEU A 402 -10.43 -22.35 -2.68
CA LEU A 402 -11.11 -22.63 -3.94
C LEU A 402 -10.10 -22.54 -5.09
N SER A 403 -9.99 -23.60 -5.87
CA SER A 403 -9.07 -23.70 -7.02
C SER A 403 -9.74 -24.36 -8.22
N ASN A 404 -8.99 -24.49 -9.32
CA ASN A 404 -9.41 -25.24 -10.51
C ASN A 404 -10.78 -24.78 -11.02
N THR A 405 -10.92 -23.46 -11.22
CA THR A 405 -12.15 -22.81 -11.72
C THR A 405 -13.43 -23.17 -10.95
N THR A 406 -13.29 -23.53 -9.66
CA THR A 406 -14.45 -23.90 -8.83
C THR A 406 -15.28 -22.66 -8.51
N THR A 407 -16.59 -22.75 -8.70
CA THR A 407 -17.57 -21.77 -8.23
C THR A 407 -18.36 -22.37 -7.07
N LEU A 408 -18.12 -21.89 -5.85
CA LEU A 408 -18.87 -22.29 -4.68
C LEU A 408 -20.19 -21.50 -4.60
N ASN A 409 -21.31 -22.20 -4.80
CA ASN A 409 -22.63 -21.76 -4.38
C ASN A 409 -22.66 -21.88 -2.85
N TYR A 410 -22.30 -20.79 -2.18
CA TYR A 410 -22.20 -20.77 -0.73
C TYR A 410 -23.57 -20.84 -0.03
N PRO A 411 -24.65 -20.14 -0.44
CA PRO A 411 -25.96 -20.27 0.21
C PRO A 411 -26.51 -21.70 0.15
N ASN A 412 -26.53 -22.31 -1.04
CA ASN A 412 -27.07 -23.64 -1.32
C ASN A 412 -28.30 -24.04 -0.47
N GLY A 413 -29.34 -23.20 -0.46
CA GLY A 413 -30.59 -23.48 0.27
C GLY A 413 -30.60 -23.11 1.76
N SER A 414 -29.49 -22.60 2.33
CA SER A 414 -29.38 -22.26 3.76
C SER A 414 -28.84 -20.85 3.99
N THR A 415 -29.49 -20.11 4.90
CA THR A 415 -29.04 -18.79 5.35
C THR A 415 -28.31 -18.80 6.68
N ALA A 416 -27.90 -19.96 7.20
CA ALA A 416 -27.19 -20.03 8.48
C ALA A 416 -25.88 -19.23 8.44
N ALA A 417 -25.60 -18.49 9.51
CA ALA A 417 -24.28 -17.90 9.72
C ALA A 417 -23.26 -19.04 9.80
N ARG A 418 -22.12 -18.90 9.12
CA ARG A 418 -21.02 -19.87 9.19
C ARG A 418 -19.72 -19.17 9.50
N THR A 419 -18.82 -19.94 10.10
CA THR A 419 -17.46 -19.53 10.38
C THR A 419 -16.52 -20.39 9.57
N MET A 420 -15.40 -19.82 9.16
CA MET A 420 -14.17 -20.58 8.98
C MET A 420 -13.16 -19.99 9.95
N THR A 421 -12.59 -20.79 10.84
CA THR A 421 -11.78 -20.25 11.94
C THR A 421 -10.38 -19.81 11.48
N GLY A 422 -9.93 -20.29 10.31
CA GLY A 422 -8.69 -19.94 9.66
C GLY A 422 -8.89 -19.06 8.42
N ASN A 423 -8.14 -19.36 7.36
CA ASN A 423 -7.98 -18.49 6.19
C ASN A 423 -8.96 -18.87 5.06
N LEU A 424 -9.38 -17.87 4.30
CA LEU A 424 -10.04 -18.02 3.01
C LEU A 424 -9.06 -17.69 1.87
N THR A 425 -8.83 -18.63 0.97
CA THR A 425 -8.08 -18.40 -0.27
C THR A 425 -8.97 -18.66 -1.48
N ILE A 426 -9.09 -17.68 -2.38
CA ILE A 426 -9.78 -17.87 -3.66
C ILE A 426 -8.76 -17.69 -4.77
N ASP A 427 -8.36 -18.80 -5.40
CA ASP A 427 -7.39 -18.76 -6.49
C ASP A 427 -7.98 -18.12 -7.74
N ALA A 428 -7.10 -17.71 -8.65
CA ALA A 428 -7.49 -17.11 -9.92
C ALA A 428 -8.51 -17.99 -10.66
N ASN A 429 -9.51 -17.34 -11.25
CA ASN A 429 -10.64 -17.97 -11.96
C ASN A 429 -11.59 -18.83 -11.11
N SER A 430 -11.38 -18.94 -9.80
CA SER A 430 -12.33 -19.57 -8.87
C SER A 430 -13.19 -18.50 -8.21
N ALA A 431 -14.35 -18.88 -7.67
CA ALA A 431 -15.32 -17.95 -7.13
C ALA A 431 -16.04 -18.48 -5.88
N LEU A 432 -16.23 -17.62 -4.88
CA LEU A 432 -17.17 -17.83 -3.79
C LEU A 432 -18.30 -16.80 -3.93
N HIS A 433 -19.52 -17.28 -4.18
CA HIS A 433 -20.69 -16.40 -4.30
C HIS A 433 -21.65 -16.60 -3.13
N MET A 434 -21.78 -15.59 -2.28
CA MET A 434 -22.77 -15.52 -1.21
C MET A 434 -24.16 -15.08 -1.72
N ASN A 435 -24.27 -14.61 -2.95
CA ASN A 435 -25.54 -14.26 -3.61
C ASN A 435 -25.97 -15.30 -4.64
N TYR A 436 -25.50 -16.54 -4.52
CA TYR A 436 -25.76 -17.57 -5.51
C TYR A 436 -27.19 -18.11 -5.38
N GLY A 437 -28.05 -17.77 -6.34
CA GLY A 437 -29.42 -18.27 -6.39
C GLY A 437 -30.28 -17.82 -5.21
N THR A 438 -31.15 -18.70 -4.73
CA THR A 438 -32.01 -18.46 -3.55
C THR A 438 -31.72 -19.52 -2.48
N PRO A 439 -31.90 -19.21 -1.18
CA PRO A 439 -32.33 -17.93 -0.60
C PRO A 439 -31.22 -16.86 -0.60
N SER A 440 -31.61 -15.58 -0.60
CA SER A 440 -30.69 -14.46 -0.41
C SER A 440 -30.07 -14.49 0.99
N LEU A 441 -28.75 -14.32 1.08
CA LEU A 441 -28.05 -14.42 2.37
C LEU A 441 -28.24 -13.17 3.23
N SER A 442 -28.78 -13.39 4.43
CA SER A 442 -29.06 -12.37 5.45
C SER A 442 -28.25 -12.51 6.73
N ASN A 443 -27.29 -13.44 6.77
CA ASN A 443 -26.37 -13.63 7.89
C ASN A 443 -24.92 -13.58 7.41
N PRO A 444 -23.98 -13.17 8.28
CA PRO A 444 -22.61 -12.93 7.87
C PRO A 444 -21.83 -14.23 7.68
N LEU A 445 -20.85 -14.18 6.76
CA LEU A 445 -19.73 -15.12 6.75
C LEU A 445 -18.66 -14.61 7.71
N THR A 446 -18.14 -15.46 8.60
CA THR A 446 -17.03 -15.10 9.49
C THR A 446 -15.75 -15.82 9.07
N VAL A 447 -14.67 -15.07 8.87
CA VAL A 447 -13.32 -15.57 8.60
C VAL A 447 -12.42 -15.20 9.77
N GLY A 448 -11.97 -16.20 10.53
CA GLY A 448 -11.14 -16.05 11.72
C GLY A 448 -9.67 -15.72 11.42
N GLY A 449 -9.19 -16.06 10.22
CA GLY A 449 -7.87 -15.73 9.69
C GLY A 449 -7.92 -14.73 8.55
N ASN A 450 -7.02 -14.89 7.59
CA ASN A 450 -6.83 -13.98 6.46
C ASN A 450 -7.77 -14.30 5.29
N VAL A 451 -8.09 -13.28 4.49
CA VAL A 451 -8.74 -13.41 3.19
C VAL A 451 -7.72 -13.07 2.10
N LEU A 452 -7.43 -14.03 1.22
CA LEU A 452 -6.58 -13.87 0.04
C LEU A 452 -7.41 -14.03 -1.24
N LEU A 453 -7.56 -12.94 -2.00
CA LEU A 453 -8.35 -12.90 -3.23
C LEU A 453 -7.46 -12.78 -4.46
N ASN A 454 -7.40 -13.87 -5.23
CA ASN A 454 -6.92 -13.90 -6.62
C ASN A 454 -8.08 -14.14 -7.61
N GLY A 455 -9.19 -14.72 -7.16
CA GLY A 455 -10.42 -14.96 -7.93
C GLY A 455 -11.56 -14.01 -7.55
N THR A 456 -12.79 -14.53 -7.53
CA THR A 456 -14.01 -13.74 -7.27
C THR A 456 -14.60 -14.00 -5.89
N LEU A 457 -14.88 -12.93 -5.14
CA LEU A 457 -15.71 -12.98 -3.94
C LEU A 457 -16.94 -12.10 -4.13
N THR A 458 -18.13 -12.64 -3.89
CA THR A 458 -19.38 -11.87 -3.85
C THR A 458 -20.05 -12.02 -2.51
N LEU A 459 -20.42 -10.91 -1.85
CA LEU A 459 -21.17 -10.88 -0.60
C LEU A 459 -22.68 -11.11 -0.82
N GLY A 460 -23.43 -11.30 0.27
CA GLY A 460 -24.86 -11.57 0.19
C GLY A 460 -25.65 -10.41 -0.42
N ASP A 461 -26.82 -10.72 -0.94
CA ASP A 461 -27.75 -9.79 -1.59
C ASP A 461 -28.90 -9.32 -0.68
N ALA A 462 -29.03 -9.90 0.53
CA ALA A 462 -29.95 -9.44 1.57
C ALA A 462 -29.21 -8.76 2.73
N ALA A 463 -29.95 -7.95 3.49
CA ALA A 463 -29.40 -7.27 4.67
C ALA A 463 -28.86 -8.29 5.69
N GLY A 464 -27.64 -8.07 6.16
CA GLY A 464 -26.91 -8.97 7.07
C GLY A 464 -26.02 -10.00 6.37
N GLY A 465 -26.07 -10.13 5.04
CA GLY A 465 -25.13 -10.94 4.23
C GLY A 465 -23.70 -10.39 4.16
N ASP A 466 -23.18 -9.91 5.29
CA ASP A 466 -21.92 -9.21 5.47
C ASP A 466 -20.73 -10.18 5.61
N LEU A 467 -19.51 -9.65 5.68
CA LEU A 467 -18.29 -10.39 5.99
C LEU A 467 -17.68 -9.88 7.30
N ASN A 468 -17.48 -10.77 8.26
CA ASN A 468 -16.69 -10.50 9.46
C ASN A 468 -15.30 -11.09 9.29
N LEU A 469 -14.26 -10.27 9.39
CA LEU A 469 -12.89 -10.65 9.15
C LEU A 469 -12.01 -10.37 10.37
N SER A 470 -11.33 -11.40 10.88
CA SER A 470 -10.44 -11.28 12.04
C SER A 470 -8.95 -11.21 11.69
N GLY A 471 -8.54 -11.63 10.48
CA GLY A 471 -7.18 -11.48 9.95
C GLY A 471 -7.06 -10.46 8.81
N ASP A 472 -6.02 -10.58 8.00
CA ASP A 472 -5.69 -9.60 6.95
C ASP A 472 -6.57 -9.75 5.71
N TRP A 473 -6.79 -8.64 5.01
CA TRP A 473 -7.43 -8.60 3.70
C TRP A 473 -6.38 -8.39 2.61
N THR A 474 -6.24 -9.33 1.68
CA THR A 474 -5.33 -9.23 0.53
C THR A 474 -6.11 -9.35 -0.78
N PHE A 475 -6.11 -8.27 -1.58
CA PHE A 475 -6.79 -8.21 -2.88
C PHE A 475 -5.77 -7.97 -4.00
N ASN A 476 -5.58 -8.97 -4.85
CA ASN A 476 -4.59 -8.91 -5.91
C ASN A 476 -5.18 -8.45 -7.24
N THR A 477 -4.36 -7.82 -8.07
CA THR A 477 -4.74 -7.42 -9.43
C THR A 477 -5.28 -8.61 -10.21
N GLY A 478 -6.47 -8.45 -10.80
CA GLY A 478 -7.19 -9.51 -11.52
C GLY A 478 -8.28 -10.20 -10.68
N ALA A 479 -8.28 -10.02 -9.36
CA ALA A 479 -9.38 -10.46 -8.51
C ALA A 479 -10.63 -9.58 -8.71
N THR A 480 -11.79 -10.12 -8.33
CA THR A 480 -13.08 -9.40 -8.36
C THR A 480 -13.74 -9.46 -7.00
N PHE A 481 -14.17 -8.31 -6.48
CA PHE A 481 -14.95 -8.23 -5.25
C PHE A 481 -16.29 -7.52 -5.52
N THR A 482 -17.39 -8.21 -5.26
CA THR A 482 -18.75 -7.68 -5.42
C THR A 482 -19.40 -7.57 -4.04
N HIS A 483 -19.51 -6.36 -3.53
CA HIS A 483 -19.94 -6.11 -2.15
C HIS A 483 -21.47 -6.08 -1.94
N ASN A 484 -22.30 -5.92 -2.99
CA ASN A 484 -23.78 -5.92 -2.88
C ASN A 484 -24.36 -4.99 -1.78
N SER A 485 -23.73 -3.82 -1.61
CA SER A 485 -24.02 -2.89 -0.51
C SER A 485 -24.03 -3.56 0.88
N ARG A 486 -23.16 -4.55 1.10
CA ARG A 486 -22.90 -5.20 2.39
C ARG A 486 -21.64 -4.67 3.03
N SER A 487 -21.48 -4.98 4.31
CA SER A 487 -20.33 -4.56 5.11
C SER A 487 -19.22 -5.59 5.10
N VAL A 488 -17.98 -5.10 5.03
CA VAL A 488 -16.81 -5.84 5.51
C VAL A 488 -16.42 -5.25 6.87
N ASN A 489 -16.49 -6.09 7.90
CA ASN A 489 -16.24 -5.73 9.29
C ASN A 489 -14.89 -6.31 9.72
N PHE A 490 -13.91 -5.46 9.97
CA PHE A 490 -12.63 -5.84 10.56
C PHE A 490 -12.79 -5.92 12.08
N VAL A 491 -12.78 -7.14 12.62
CA VAL A 491 -13.16 -7.48 14.01
C VAL A 491 -12.08 -8.28 14.75
N GLY A 492 -10.83 -8.24 14.26
CA GLY A 492 -9.73 -9.03 14.79
C GLY A 492 -9.35 -8.67 16.23
N THR A 493 -8.67 -9.61 16.89
CA THR A 493 -8.08 -9.42 18.24
C THR A 493 -6.57 -9.14 18.18
N THR A 494 -5.97 -9.18 16.99
CA THR A 494 -4.58 -8.79 16.69
C THR A 494 -4.61 -7.69 15.62
N ALA A 495 -3.52 -6.94 15.44
CA ALA A 495 -3.45 -5.95 14.36
C ALA A 495 -3.74 -6.60 12.99
N GLN A 496 -4.51 -5.91 12.15
CA GLN A 496 -4.88 -6.34 10.79
C GLN A 496 -4.28 -5.39 9.75
N ALA A 497 -4.13 -5.87 8.53
CA ALA A 497 -3.75 -5.09 7.37
C ALA A 497 -4.71 -5.31 6.19
N ILE A 498 -4.87 -4.25 5.40
CA ILE A 498 -5.50 -4.29 4.09
C ILE A 498 -4.37 -4.08 3.07
N GLY A 499 -4.23 -5.00 2.13
CA GLY A 499 -3.16 -4.96 1.14
C GLY A 499 -3.49 -5.79 -0.10
N GLY A 500 -2.43 -6.19 -0.79
CA GLY A 500 -2.48 -6.80 -2.11
C GLY A 500 -2.02 -5.85 -3.20
N THR A 501 -1.97 -6.34 -4.43
CA THR A 501 -1.49 -5.58 -5.59
C THR A 501 -2.56 -4.75 -6.29
N GLY A 502 -3.85 -4.95 -5.96
CA GLY A 502 -4.98 -4.22 -6.53
C GLY A 502 -5.67 -3.29 -5.52
N ASP A 503 -6.38 -2.29 -6.04
CA ASP A 503 -7.17 -1.37 -5.22
C ASP A 503 -8.54 -1.99 -4.90
N THR A 504 -8.85 -2.19 -3.62
CA THR A 504 -10.15 -2.73 -3.19
C THR A 504 -11.16 -1.61 -3.02
N THR A 505 -12.38 -1.80 -3.54
CA THR A 505 -13.54 -0.95 -3.19
C THR A 505 -14.54 -1.72 -2.34
N PHE A 506 -14.81 -1.21 -1.14
CA PHE A 506 -15.82 -1.75 -0.23
C PHE A 506 -17.19 -1.09 -0.44
N GLY A 507 -18.25 -1.84 -0.14
CA GLY A 507 -19.60 -1.29 -0.04
C GLY A 507 -19.72 -0.46 1.23
N TYR A 508 -20.03 -1.12 2.34
CA TYR A 508 -19.80 -0.59 3.68
C TYR A 508 -18.49 -1.15 4.21
N VAL A 509 -17.77 -0.36 5.01
CA VAL A 509 -16.58 -0.83 5.73
C VAL A 509 -16.65 -0.39 7.19
N THR A 510 -16.38 -1.33 8.08
CA THR A 510 -16.34 -1.08 9.53
C THR A 510 -15.00 -1.52 10.09
N PHE A 511 -14.27 -0.58 10.68
CA PHE A 511 -13.06 -0.81 11.43
C PHE A 511 -13.41 -0.90 12.92
N ASN A 512 -13.38 -2.12 13.45
CA ASN A 512 -13.74 -2.42 14.83
C ASN A 512 -12.69 -3.32 15.49
N ASN A 513 -11.42 -2.98 15.29
CA ASN A 513 -10.30 -3.67 15.89
C ASN A 513 -9.41 -2.67 16.61
N ALA A 514 -9.45 -2.73 17.94
CA ALA A 514 -8.71 -1.81 18.80
C ALA A 514 -7.18 -1.93 18.67
N ASN A 515 -6.67 -3.02 18.08
CA ASN A 515 -5.24 -3.22 17.82
C ASN A 515 -4.77 -2.62 16.50
N GLY A 516 -5.69 -2.04 15.71
CA GLY A 516 -5.39 -1.36 14.47
C GLY A 516 -5.71 -2.19 13.22
N VAL A 517 -6.16 -1.48 12.20
CA VAL A 517 -6.33 -1.94 10.82
C VAL A 517 -5.56 -0.98 9.93
N THR A 518 -4.43 -1.44 9.42
CA THR A 518 -3.52 -0.66 8.59
C THR A 518 -4.01 -0.71 7.14
N ALA A 519 -4.43 0.43 6.59
CA ALA A 519 -4.77 0.57 5.18
C ALA A 519 -3.53 0.33 4.28
N PRO A 520 -3.70 0.04 2.99
CA PRO A 520 -2.58 0.00 2.06
C PRO A 520 -2.00 1.40 1.86
N ALA A 521 -0.72 1.49 1.47
CA ALA A 521 -0.14 2.73 0.97
C ALA A 521 -0.73 3.16 -0.39
N GLY A 522 -1.47 2.26 -1.06
CA GLY A 522 -2.25 2.51 -2.27
C GLY A 522 -3.63 3.09 -1.98
N ILE A 523 -4.65 2.58 -2.68
CA ILE A 523 -6.03 3.09 -2.60
C ILE A 523 -6.95 2.10 -1.88
N ILE A 524 -7.82 2.63 -1.03
CA ILE A 524 -9.07 1.95 -0.62
C ILE A 524 -10.27 2.75 -1.11
N GLY A 525 -11.21 2.09 -1.75
CA GLY A 525 -12.49 2.67 -2.18
C GLY A 525 -13.63 2.34 -1.23
N VAL A 526 -14.59 3.25 -1.11
CA VAL A 526 -15.84 3.06 -0.37
C VAL A 526 -17.01 3.66 -1.15
N GLN A 527 -18.06 2.87 -1.35
CA GLN A 527 -19.28 3.30 -2.06
C GLN A 527 -20.45 3.66 -1.14
N ASN A 528 -20.48 3.16 0.10
CA ASN A 528 -21.49 3.52 1.10
C ASN A 528 -20.82 4.16 2.33
N ASN A 529 -21.10 3.71 3.56
CA ASN A 529 -20.55 4.35 4.75
C ASN A 529 -19.19 3.78 5.17
N PHE A 530 -18.36 4.67 5.72
CA PHE A 530 -17.09 4.36 6.37
C PHE A 530 -17.28 4.51 7.88
N THR A 531 -17.08 3.45 8.64
CA THR A 531 -17.24 3.47 10.09
C THR A 531 -15.93 3.09 10.76
N ASN A 532 -15.38 3.98 11.58
CA ASN A 532 -14.23 3.69 12.44
C ASN A 532 -14.66 3.73 13.91
N THR A 533 -14.99 2.57 14.48
CA THR A 533 -15.24 2.48 15.92
C THR A 533 -13.93 2.59 16.68
N ASN A 534 -12.92 1.85 16.23
CA ASN A 534 -11.53 1.95 16.67
C ASN A 534 -10.66 1.14 15.67
N GLY A 535 -9.51 1.68 15.29
CA GLY A 535 -8.47 0.91 14.59
C GLY A 535 -8.00 1.44 13.24
N PHE A 536 -8.74 2.29 12.52
CA PHE A 536 -8.28 2.72 11.19
C PHE A 536 -6.95 3.48 11.24
N THR A 537 -5.97 3.02 10.46
CA THR A 537 -4.67 3.68 10.25
C THR A 537 -4.43 3.84 8.75
N HIS A 538 -4.22 5.07 8.29
CA HIS A 538 -4.20 5.40 6.85
C HIS A 538 -2.94 4.96 6.08
N ASN A 539 -1.82 4.70 6.76
CA ASN A 539 -0.55 4.22 6.15
C ASN A 539 -0.07 5.02 4.92
N ASN A 540 -0.16 6.35 4.99
CA ASN A 540 0.10 7.28 3.87
C ASN A 540 -0.73 7.05 2.58
N GLY A 541 -1.70 6.14 2.58
CA GLY A 541 -2.55 5.84 1.43
C GLY A 541 -3.65 6.87 1.16
N THR A 542 -4.48 6.54 0.16
CA THR A 542 -5.63 7.36 -0.27
C THR A 542 -6.94 6.63 -0.04
N VAL A 543 -7.90 7.32 0.59
CA VAL A 543 -9.29 6.84 0.67
C VAL A 543 -10.10 7.48 -0.43
N THR A 544 -10.81 6.67 -1.22
CA THR A 544 -11.70 7.15 -2.27
C THR A 544 -13.15 6.92 -1.92
N PHE A 545 -13.98 7.94 -2.11
CA PHE A 545 -15.42 7.87 -1.91
C PHE A 545 -16.10 7.99 -3.27
N THR A 546 -16.78 6.92 -3.71
CA THR A 546 -17.33 6.78 -5.08
C THR A 546 -18.83 6.47 -5.09
N GLY A 547 -19.51 6.64 -3.95
CA GLY A 547 -20.92 6.33 -3.78
C GLY A 547 -21.86 7.17 -4.64
N THR A 548 -22.95 6.57 -5.08
CA THR A 548 -24.04 7.28 -5.76
C THR A 548 -25.07 7.84 -4.78
N SER A 549 -25.13 7.27 -3.57
CA SER A 549 -25.94 7.74 -2.44
C SER A 549 -25.07 8.50 -1.45
N ALA A 550 -25.69 9.31 -0.58
CA ALA A 550 -24.97 10.06 0.44
C ALA A 550 -24.16 9.12 1.36
N GLN A 551 -22.89 9.44 1.55
CA GLN A 551 -21.96 8.66 2.37
C GLN A 551 -21.69 9.36 3.68
N THR A 552 -21.58 8.61 4.77
CA THR A 552 -21.20 9.11 6.10
C THR A 552 -19.91 8.46 6.57
N VAL A 553 -19.01 9.29 7.08
CA VAL A 553 -17.83 8.89 7.86
C VAL A 553 -18.19 8.99 9.35
N SER A 554 -18.08 7.89 10.07
CA SER A 554 -18.41 7.80 11.49
C SER A 554 -17.19 7.47 12.35
N GLY A 555 -17.14 8.04 13.55
CA GLY A 555 -16.02 7.92 14.48
C GLY A 555 -14.89 8.93 14.23
N THR A 556 -13.80 8.79 14.99
CA THR A 556 -12.60 9.64 14.81
C THR A 556 -11.75 9.07 13.70
N VAL A 557 -11.53 9.82 12.62
CA VAL A 557 -10.79 9.31 11.45
C VAL A 557 -9.72 10.32 11.04
N ILE A 558 -8.48 9.84 10.92
CA ILE A 558 -7.39 10.62 10.35
C ILE A 558 -7.07 10.05 8.98
N PHE A 559 -7.37 10.82 7.95
CA PHE A 559 -6.99 10.52 6.58
C PHE A 559 -5.63 11.16 6.26
N ASN A 560 -4.83 10.48 5.44
CA ASN A 560 -3.76 11.16 4.73
C ASN A 560 -4.35 11.88 3.52
N ASN A 561 -4.64 11.14 2.45
CA ASN A 561 -5.27 11.67 1.26
C ASN A 561 -6.70 11.14 1.11
N VAL A 562 -7.59 11.99 0.59
CA VAL A 562 -8.96 11.66 0.23
C VAL A 562 -9.22 12.10 -1.20
N SER A 563 -9.74 11.21 -2.03
CA SER A 563 -10.24 11.56 -3.37
C SER A 563 -11.72 11.25 -3.47
N GLN A 564 -12.51 12.30 -3.60
CA GLN A 564 -13.96 12.21 -3.55
C GLN A 564 -14.53 12.31 -4.96
N ALA A 565 -15.27 11.29 -5.39
CA ALA A 565 -16.04 11.24 -6.63
C ALA A 565 -17.50 10.80 -6.36
N SER A 566 -17.95 10.95 -5.11
CA SER A 566 -19.26 10.53 -4.62
C SER A 566 -20.36 11.47 -5.11
N ALA A 567 -21.25 11.00 -5.98
CA ALA A 567 -22.37 11.79 -6.51
C ALA A 567 -23.42 12.13 -5.44
N GLY A 568 -23.53 11.30 -4.39
CA GLY A 568 -24.40 11.58 -3.25
C GLY A 568 -23.79 12.50 -2.20
N GLY A 569 -22.51 12.84 -2.36
CA GLY A 569 -21.74 13.64 -1.42
C GLY A 569 -21.29 12.88 -0.16
N VAL A 570 -20.35 13.47 0.57
CA VAL A 570 -19.75 12.88 1.78
C VAL A 570 -19.96 13.79 2.98
N ASN A 571 -20.45 13.19 4.06
CA ASN A 571 -20.49 13.78 5.40
C ASN A 571 -19.30 13.23 6.20
N TYR A 572 -18.32 14.07 6.52
CA TYR A 572 -17.11 13.65 7.24
C TYR A 572 -17.31 13.49 8.75
N GLY A 573 -18.52 13.70 9.26
CA GLY A 573 -18.81 13.62 10.69
C GLY A 573 -18.07 14.68 11.53
N ALA A 574 -18.18 14.58 12.85
CA ALA A 574 -17.66 15.58 13.78
C ALA A 574 -16.15 15.49 14.05
N SER A 575 -15.48 14.42 13.62
CA SER A 575 -14.11 14.09 14.09
C SER A 575 -13.22 13.49 13.00
N SER A 576 -13.45 13.86 11.74
CA SER A 576 -12.52 13.55 10.66
C SER A 576 -11.46 14.63 10.48
N THR A 577 -10.22 14.24 10.22
CA THR A 577 -9.12 15.12 9.85
C THR A 577 -8.49 14.63 8.55
N VAL A 578 -8.14 15.56 7.65
CA VAL A 578 -7.37 15.28 6.42
C VAL A 578 -6.02 15.98 6.53
N ASN A 579 -4.93 15.20 6.62
CA ASN A 579 -3.58 15.74 6.79
C ASN A 579 -2.87 16.06 5.48
N GLY A 580 -3.15 15.29 4.43
CA GLY A 580 -2.65 15.49 3.07
C GLY A 580 -3.68 16.23 2.22
N THR A 581 -4.22 15.58 1.19
CA THR A 581 -5.15 16.25 0.27
C THR A 581 -6.60 15.82 0.46
N LEU A 582 -7.54 16.76 0.30
CA LEU A 582 -8.92 16.45 -0.06
C LEU A 582 -9.15 16.89 -1.50
N THR A 583 -9.26 15.94 -2.42
CA THR A 583 -9.55 16.21 -3.83
C THR A 583 -11.05 16.00 -4.10
N LEU A 584 -11.73 17.05 -4.55
CA LEU A 584 -13.11 17.00 -5.01
C LEU A 584 -13.13 16.81 -6.53
N ASN A 585 -13.61 15.67 -7.00
CA ASN A 585 -13.74 15.36 -8.43
C ASN A 585 -15.17 15.64 -8.93
N ALA A 586 -15.41 15.42 -10.23
CA ALA A 586 -16.68 15.68 -10.88
C ALA A 586 -17.88 15.06 -10.13
N GLY A 587 -18.94 15.85 -9.95
CA GLY A 587 -20.18 15.43 -9.28
C GLY A 587 -20.09 15.26 -7.77
N SER A 588 -18.92 15.45 -7.15
CA SER A 588 -18.76 15.34 -5.70
C SER A 588 -19.26 16.58 -4.95
N SER A 589 -19.56 16.44 -3.65
CA SER A 589 -19.86 17.55 -2.75
C SER A 589 -19.63 17.15 -1.29
N VAL A 590 -19.22 18.09 -0.45
CA VAL A 590 -19.23 17.89 1.02
C VAL A 590 -20.58 18.37 1.54
N THR A 591 -21.29 17.49 2.26
CA THR A 591 -22.71 17.71 2.57
C THR A 591 -22.89 18.49 3.87
N THR A 592 -22.90 17.80 5.02
CA THR A 592 -23.22 18.40 6.33
C THR A 592 -21.98 18.83 7.10
N ASN A 593 -21.02 17.92 7.27
CA ASN A 593 -19.80 18.21 8.02
C ASN A 593 -18.58 18.08 7.09
N ALA A 594 -17.75 19.12 7.10
CA ALA A 594 -16.43 19.11 6.49
C ALA A 594 -15.39 18.46 7.42
N PRO A 595 -14.27 17.97 6.87
CA PRO A 595 -13.17 17.55 7.71
C PRO A 595 -12.50 18.77 8.37
N THR A 596 -11.77 18.52 9.43
CA THR A 596 -10.71 19.42 9.87
C THR A 596 -9.51 19.25 8.95
N TYR A 597 -8.95 20.34 8.48
CA TYR A 597 -7.77 20.35 7.62
C TYR A 597 -6.50 20.38 8.48
N GLY A 598 -5.57 19.46 8.22
CA GLY A 598 -4.26 19.44 8.89
C GLY A 598 -3.37 20.61 8.45
N ALA A 599 -2.32 20.89 9.23
CA ALA A 599 -1.43 22.05 9.05
C ALA A 599 -0.65 22.10 7.72
N SER A 600 -0.65 21.02 6.94
CA SER A 600 -0.02 20.95 5.61
C SER A 600 -0.99 20.52 4.53
N SER A 601 -2.29 20.48 4.84
CA SER A 601 -3.29 19.92 3.94
C SER A 601 -3.65 20.85 2.79
N THR A 602 -4.19 20.27 1.73
CA THR A 602 -4.69 21.03 0.57
C THR A 602 -6.08 20.55 0.17
N LEU A 603 -7.03 21.48 0.09
CA LEU A 603 -8.30 21.28 -0.58
C LEU A 603 -8.11 21.53 -2.09
N ILE A 604 -8.33 20.50 -2.90
CA ILE A 604 -8.16 20.56 -4.36
C ILE A 604 -9.52 20.43 -5.02
N TYR A 605 -9.87 21.42 -5.83
CA TYR A 605 -11.02 21.34 -6.72
C TYR A 605 -10.58 20.84 -8.10
N ASN A 606 -10.98 19.60 -8.44
CA ASN A 606 -10.61 18.88 -9.67
C ASN A 606 -11.86 18.35 -10.40
N THR A 607 -12.88 19.20 -10.54
CA THR A 607 -14.21 18.76 -10.99
C THR A 607 -14.38 18.79 -12.51
N GLY A 608 -13.50 19.50 -13.22
CA GLY A 608 -13.59 19.71 -14.67
C GLY A 608 -14.86 20.45 -15.13
N THR A 609 -15.61 21.01 -14.18
CA THR A 609 -16.92 21.65 -14.37
C THR A 609 -17.10 22.77 -13.34
N SER A 610 -18.28 23.41 -13.33
CA SER A 610 -18.62 24.39 -12.30
C SER A 610 -18.93 23.71 -10.96
N PHE A 611 -18.36 24.24 -9.89
CA PHE A 611 -18.56 23.77 -8.52
C PHE A 611 -18.96 24.94 -7.63
N THR A 612 -20.04 24.77 -6.87
CA THR A 612 -20.48 25.77 -5.89
C THR A 612 -19.87 25.48 -4.53
N VAL A 613 -19.11 26.42 -3.97
CA VAL A 613 -18.46 26.25 -2.67
C VAL A 613 -19.49 26.02 -1.58
N GLY A 614 -19.38 24.91 -0.86
CA GLY A 614 -20.33 24.43 0.13
C GLY A 614 -19.74 24.35 1.54
N ALA A 615 -19.99 23.22 2.19
CA ALA A 615 -19.54 22.96 3.56
C ALA A 615 -18.03 22.71 3.65
N GLU A 616 -17.40 22.23 2.58
CA GLU A 616 -15.96 21.92 2.53
C GLU A 616 -15.07 23.12 2.85
N TRP A 617 -15.54 24.33 2.57
CA TRP A 617 -14.78 25.54 2.78
C TRP A 617 -15.67 26.59 3.45
N PHE A 618 -15.59 26.75 4.77
CA PHE A 618 -16.50 27.51 5.62
C PHE A 618 -15.98 28.90 6.02
N ALA A 619 -16.90 29.70 6.56
CA ALA A 619 -16.70 31.05 7.07
C ALA A 619 -16.25 31.06 8.55
N ALA A 620 -15.22 30.28 8.91
CA ALA A 620 -14.71 30.22 10.29
C ALA A 620 -13.24 30.66 10.38
N ALA A 621 -12.81 31.11 11.55
CA ALA A 621 -11.42 31.51 11.79
C ALA A 621 -10.46 30.31 11.87
N SER A 622 -10.95 29.15 12.33
CA SER A 622 -10.22 27.89 12.43
C SER A 622 -11.19 26.70 12.59
N GLY A 623 -10.69 25.48 12.43
CA GLY A 623 -11.45 24.24 12.67
C GLY A 623 -12.00 23.59 11.40
N GLN A 624 -13.16 22.91 11.51
CA GLN A 624 -13.76 22.20 10.39
C GLN A 624 -14.10 23.13 9.24
N GLY A 625 -13.82 22.69 8.01
CA GLY A 625 -14.11 23.48 6.82
C GLY A 625 -13.19 24.67 6.61
N VAL A 626 -12.15 24.90 7.41
CA VAL A 626 -11.16 25.97 7.16
C VAL A 626 -9.91 25.35 6.53
N PRO A 627 -9.79 25.34 5.19
CA PRO A 627 -8.66 24.70 4.52
C PRO A 627 -7.34 25.43 4.84
N GLN A 628 -6.27 24.65 4.98
CA GLN A 628 -4.92 25.20 5.08
C GLN A 628 -4.51 25.78 3.72
N ASN A 629 -4.43 24.95 2.68
CA ASN A 629 -4.19 25.44 1.32
C ASN A 629 -5.38 25.10 0.42
N VAL A 630 -5.61 25.92 -0.61
CA VAL A 630 -6.65 25.69 -1.61
C VAL A 630 -6.05 25.74 -3.00
N GLN A 631 -6.37 24.76 -3.83
CA GLN A 631 -6.02 24.73 -5.24
C GLN A 631 -7.27 24.55 -6.11
N VAL A 632 -7.41 25.40 -7.12
CA VAL A 632 -8.42 25.26 -8.17
C VAL A 632 -7.74 24.82 -9.45
N ASN A 633 -7.90 23.55 -9.82
CA ASN A 633 -7.26 23.00 -11.01
C ASN A 633 -7.87 23.55 -12.30
N SER A 634 -7.07 23.53 -13.37
CA SER A 634 -7.53 23.85 -14.72
C SER A 634 -8.78 23.06 -15.12
N GLY A 635 -9.68 23.69 -15.87
CA GLY A 635 -10.98 23.12 -16.25
C GLY A 635 -12.06 23.20 -15.16
N THR A 636 -11.72 23.56 -13.92
CA THR A 636 -12.70 23.76 -12.84
C THR A 636 -13.11 25.22 -12.72
N THR A 637 -14.40 25.49 -12.51
CA THR A 637 -14.91 26.84 -12.21
C THR A 637 -15.51 26.87 -10.82
N ILE A 638 -14.97 27.69 -9.92
CA ILE A 638 -15.48 27.88 -8.57
C ILE A 638 -16.44 29.06 -8.51
N LEU A 639 -17.63 28.78 -7.97
CA LEU A 639 -18.68 29.75 -7.69
C LEU A 639 -18.84 29.88 -6.18
N PHE A 640 -18.56 31.07 -5.65
CA PHE A 640 -18.81 31.36 -4.25
C PHE A 640 -20.28 31.68 -4.03
N GLY A 641 -20.86 31.14 -2.95
CA GLY A 641 -22.15 31.60 -2.42
C GLY A 641 -22.02 32.94 -1.69
N ALA A 642 -23.15 33.44 -1.17
CA ALA A 642 -23.19 34.64 -0.33
C ALA A 642 -22.70 34.34 1.11
N ALA A 643 -21.40 34.04 1.24
CA ALA A 643 -20.75 33.78 2.52
C ALA A 643 -19.27 34.18 2.51
N ASN A 644 -18.76 34.58 3.68
CA ASN A 644 -17.33 34.77 3.89
C ASN A 644 -16.57 33.44 3.79
N ARG A 645 -15.31 33.46 3.37
CA ARG A 645 -14.45 32.26 3.28
C ARG A 645 -13.05 32.57 3.77
N VAL A 646 -12.41 31.57 4.37
CA VAL A 646 -11.06 31.71 4.96
C VAL A 646 -10.17 30.57 4.48
N ALA A 647 -8.98 30.89 3.97
CA ALA A 647 -7.88 29.95 3.78
C ALA A 647 -6.75 30.32 4.74
N SER A 648 -6.36 29.38 5.61
CA SER A 648 -5.31 29.61 6.63
C SER A 648 -3.88 29.60 6.05
N GLY A 649 -3.74 29.36 4.76
CA GLY A 649 -2.51 29.31 3.99
C GLY A 649 -2.78 29.80 2.57
N SER A 650 -2.13 29.18 1.58
CA SER A 650 -2.10 29.72 0.21
C SER A 650 -3.32 29.35 -0.62
N LEU A 651 -3.66 30.22 -1.57
CA LEU A 651 -4.67 29.99 -2.61
C LEU A 651 -4.01 30.01 -4.00
N THR A 652 -4.18 28.93 -4.76
CA THR A 652 -3.70 28.83 -6.15
C THR A 652 -4.87 28.60 -7.12
N ILE A 653 -4.92 29.42 -8.17
CA ILE A 653 -5.99 29.44 -9.17
C ILE A 653 -5.39 29.10 -10.54
N ASP A 654 -5.53 27.85 -10.96
CA ASP A 654 -5.19 27.38 -12.31
C ASP A 654 -6.44 27.25 -13.21
N GLY A 655 -7.62 27.18 -12.60
CA GLY A 655 -8.93 27.18 -13.25
C GLY A 655 -9.59 28.56 -13.29
N VAL A 656 -10.89 28.60 -13.01
CA VAL A 656 -11.65 29.85 -12.90
C VAL A 656 -12.13 30.01 -11.45
N LEU A 657 -11.90 31.18 -10.86
CA LEU A 657 -12.44 31.54 -9.55
C LEU A 657 -13.22 32.84 -9.65
N THR A 658 -14.51 32.80 -9.31
CA THR A 658 -15.32 34.02 -9.12
C THR A 658 -15.36 34.35 -7.64
N ALA A 659 -14.79 35.48 -7.24
CA ALA A 659 -14.76 35.92 -5.85
C ALA A 659 -16.17 36.15 -5.26
N PRO A 660 -16.30 36.21 -3.92
CA PRO A 660 -17.59 36.36 -3.24
C PRO A 660 -18.39 37.59 -3.72
N GLY A 661 -19.72 37.53 -3.60
CA GLY A 661 -20.59 38.67 -3.92
C GLY A 661 -20.59 39.77 -2.86
N THR A 662 -21.33 40.86 -3.14
CA THR A 662 -21.44 42.05 -2.28
C THR A 662 -21.57 41.73 -0.80
N GLY A 663 -20.74 42.36 0.03
CA GLY A 663 -20.75 42.23 1.49
C GLY A 663 -20.03 40.98 2.04
N ASN A 664 -19.42 40.15 1.19
CA ASN A 664 -18.68 38.96 1.61
C ASN A 664 -17.18 39.10 1.36
N THR A 665 -16.39 38.34 2.13
CA THR A 665 -14.92 38.38 2.10
C THR A 665 -14.30 37.02 1.79
N LEU A 666 -13.15 37.03 1.12
CA LEU A 666 -12.24 35.89 1.03
C LEU A 666 -10.91 36.28 1.70
N SER A 667 -10.65 35.71 2.87
CA SER A 667 -9.43 35.94 3.65
C SER A 667 -8.40 34.86 3.38
N ILE A 668 -7.15 35.27 3.11
CA ILE A 668 -6.04 34.39 2.75
C ILE A 668 -4.83 34.76 3.59
N ALA A 669 -4.32 33.80 4.36
CA ALA A 669 -3.16 34.01 5.23
C ALA A 669 -1.82 33.64 4.58
N GLY A 670 -1.82 32.84 3.51
CA GLY A 670 -0.63 32.51 2.71
C GLY A 670 -0.56 33.30 1.40
N ASP A 671 0.14 32.75 0.42
CA ASP A 671 0.32 33.39 -0.89
C ASP A 671 -0.94 33.29 -1.76
N LEU A 672 -1.10 34.25 -2.68
CA LEU A 672 -2.18 34.28 -3.66
C LEU A 672 -1.61 34.18 -5.08
N THR A 673 -1.90 33.09 -5.76
CA THR A 673 -1.39 32.80 -7.11
C THR A 673 -2.54 32.63 -8.09
N ASN A 674 -2.49 33.33 -9.23
CA ASN A 674 -3.40 33.15 -10.34
C ASN A 674 -2.64 32.90 -11.65
N THR A 675 -2.80 31.69 -12.18
CA THR A 675 -2.37 31.29 -13.53
C THR A 675 -3.55 31.04 -14.47
N GLY A 676 -4.79 31.03 -13.92
CA GLY A 676 -6.05 30.91 -14.64
C GLY A 676 -6.83 32.23 -14.73
N THR A 677 -8.13 32.16 -14.47
CA THR A 677 -9.05 33.30 -14.56
C THR A 677 -9.60 33.67 -13.18
N PHE A 678 -9.42 34.91 -12.77
CA PHE A 678 -10.04 35.48 -11.58
C PHE A 678 -11.10 36.52 -11.95
N THR A 679 -12.31 36.38 -11.41
CA THR A 679 -13.41 37.34 -11.57
C THR A 679 -13.74 37.94 -10.20
N HIS A 680 -13.57 39.26 -10.01
CA HIS A 680 -13.70 39.88 -8.68
C HIS A 680 -15.11 39.94 -8.09
N ASN A 681 -16.15 39.97 -8.94
CA ASN A 681 -17.52 40.24 -8.49
C ASN A 681 -17.55 41.53 -7.62
N ASP A 682 -18.42 41.66 -6.63
CA ASP A 682 -18.47 42.87 -5.77
C ASP A 682 -18.00 42.59 -4.32
N GLY A 683 -17.15 41.57 -4.12
CA GLY A 683 -16.66 41.15 -2.80
C GLY A 683 -15.22 41.57 -2.49
N SER A 684 -14.79 41.36 -1.24
CA SER A 684 -13.47 41.82 -0.77
C SER A 684 -12.46 40.68 -0.63
N ILE A 685 -11.24 40.90 -1.13
CA ILE A 685 -10.08 40.03 -0.86
C ILE A 685 -9.28 40.61 0.30
N ILE A 686 -9.04 39.79 1.32
CA ILE A 686 -8.27 40.17 2.50
C ILE A 686 -7.01 39.29 2.56
N LEU A 687 -5.86 39.93 2.55
CA LEU A 687 -4.56 39.29 2.79
C LEU A 687 -4.19 39.55 4.25
N ASN A 688 -4.28 38.51 5.09
CA ASN A 688 -4.13 38.61 6.55
C ASN A 688 -2.93 37.84 7.12
N GLY A 689 -2.03 37.36 6.25
CA GLY A 689 -0.76 36.74 6.63
C GLY A 689 0.27 37.74 7.16
N THR A 690 1.48 37.25 7.43
CA THR A 690 2.65 38.11 7.65
C THR A 690 3.18 38.55 6.28
N ASP A 691 4.24 37.92 5.80
CA ASP A 691 4.76 38.10 4.45
C ASP A 691 3.90 37.31 3.46
N GLN A 692 3.50 37.97 2.37
CA GLN A 692 2.66 37.36 1.35
C GLN A 692 3.12 37.80 -0.04
N THR A 693 2.97 36.90 -1.00
CA THR A 693 3.25 37.15 -2.41
C THR A 693 1.97 37.04 -3.21
N ILE A 694 1.75 38.03 -4.09
CA ILE A 694 0.77 37.94 -5.18
C ILE A 694 1.51 37.53 -6.44
N THR A 695 1.05 36.47 -7.10
CA THR A 695 1.58 36.00 -8.38
C THR A 695 0.50 36.03 -9.45
N GLY A 696 0.82 36.65 -10.60
CA GLY A 696 -0.12 36.88 -11.69
C GLY A 696 -0.85 38.22 -11.61
N SER A 697 -1.66 38.50 -12.62
CA SER A 697 -2.48 39.73 -12.66
C SER A 697 -3.86 39.48 -12.07
N PHE A 698 -4.34 40.44 -11.29
CA PHE A 698 -5.69 40.44 -10.73
C PHE A 698 -6.40 41.76 -11.03
N THR A 699 -7.71 41.66 -11.24
CA THR A 699 -8.63 42.77 -10.99
C THR A 699 -9.39 42.42 -9.74
N PHE A 700 -9.23 43.17 -8.66
CA PHE A 700 -9.97 43.06 -7.41
C PHE A 700 -11.11 44.07 -7.38
N TYR A 701 -12.19 43.78 -6.66
CA TYR A 701 -13.18 44.80 -6.33
C TYR A 701 -12.65 45.61 -5.15
N ASP A 702 -12.51 44.98 -3.99
CA ASP A 702 -11.75 45.50 -2.85
C ASP A 702 -10.53 44.62 -2.56
N LEU A 703 -9.41 45.26 -2.23
CA LEU A 703 -8.20 44.59 -1.75
C LEU A 703 -7.76 45.21 -0.42
N THR A 704 -7.62 44.37 0.61
CA THR A 704 -7.18 44.78 1.94
C THR A 704 -5.94 44.01 2.39
N LYS A 705 -4.91 44.73 2.84
CA LYS A 705 -3.76 44.20 3.59
C LYS A 705 -3.46 45.14 4.75
N THR A 706 -3.67 44.66 5.97
CA THR A 706 -3.39 45.40 7.21
C THR A 706 -2.55 44.55 8.14
N VAL A 707 -1.49 45.13 8.69
CA VAL A 707 -0.55 44.42 9.57
C VAL A 707 -0.27 45.22 10.84
N ALA A 708 -0.14 44.51 11.96
CA ALA A 708 0.23 45.09 13.25
C ALA A 708 1.75 45.05 13.52
N ALA A 709 2.48 44.20 12.80
CA ALA A 709 3.92 44.07 12.82
C ALA A 709 4.46 44.24 11.39
N ALA A 710 5.72 44.64 11.25
CA ALA A 710 6.34 44.80 9.93
C ALA A 710 6.21 43.51 9.10
N ALA A 711 5.86 43.68 7.83
CA ALA A 711 5.62 42.58 6.89
C ALA A 711 5.86 43.06 5.47
N THR A 712 6.01 42.11 4.55
CA THR A 712 6.21 42.38 3.12
C THR A 712 5.04 41.85 2.30
N LEU A 713 4.50 42.70 1.42
CA LEU A 713 3.64 42.29 0.32
C LEU A 713 4.41 42.41 -0.99
N THR A 714 4.69 41.26 -1.59
CA THR A 714 5.44 41.15 -2.85
C THR A 714 4.48 41.08 -4.02
N PHE A 715 4.69 41.93 -5.02
CA PHE A 715 3.90 42.01 -6.25
C PHE A 715 4.68 41.50 -7.46
N PRO A 716 4.01 40.94 -8.48
CA PRO A 716 4.69 40.42 -9.65
C PRO A 716 5.19 41.57 -10.54
N ALA A 717 6.49 41.55 -10.89
CA ALA A 717 7.11 42.55 -11.74
C ALA A 717 6.38 42.69 -13.10
N SER A 718 6.15 43.93 -13.52
CA SER A 718 5.45 44.32 -14.76
C SER A 718 3.99 43.87 -14.88
N ALA A 719 3.44 43.16 -13.89
CA ALA A 719 2.06 42.71 -13.90
C ALA A 719 1.17 43.72 -13.15
N THR A 720 0.02 44.04 -13.76
CA THR A 720 -0.90 45.04 -13.22
C THR A 720 -1.88 44.42 -12.22
N GLN A 721 -1.93 45.00 -11.02
CA GLN A 721 -3.01 44.77 -10.06
C GLN A 721 -4.03 45.92 -10.17
N THR A 722 -5.25 45.62 -10.63
CA THR A 722 -6.33 46.60 -10.71
C THR A 722 -7.24 46.47 -9.49
N ILE A 723 -7.61 47.58 -8.86
CA ILE A 723 -8.57 47.60 -7.75
C ILE A 723 -9.72 48.52 -8.15
N ALA A 724 -10.89 47.94 -8.43
CA ALA A 724 -12.03 48.64 -9.01
C ALA A 724 -12.75 49.56 -8.00
N ASN A 725 -12.76 49.18 -6.72
CA ASN A 725 -13.39 49.93 -5.64
C ASN A 725 -12.35 50.32 -4.56
N ALA A 726 -12.34 49.70 -3.38
CA ALA A 726 -11.50 50.13 -2.27
C ALA A 726 -10.15 49.41 -2.21
N LEU A 727 -9.05 50.19 -2.17
CA LEU A 727 -7.71 49.72 -1.82
C LEU A 727 -7.41 50.10 -0.37
N THR A 728 -7.09 49.11 0.48
CA THR A 728 -6.62 49.34 1.86
C THR A 728 -5.26 48.68 2.06
N LEU A 729 -4.20 49.47 2.24
CA LEU A 729 -2.83 49.00 2.54
C LEU A 729 -2.30 49.72 3.77
N GLN A 730 -2.11 49.02 4.88
CA GLN A 730 -1.90 49.66 6.18
C GLN A 730 -0.88 48.89 7.04
N GLY A 731 0.25 49.53 7.34
CA GLY A 731 1.14 49.12 8.43
C GLY A 731 0.71 49.73 9.77
N ALA A 732 1.59 49.65 10.77
CA ALA A 732 1.44 50.36 12.04
C ALA A 732 2.64 51.28 12.31
N SER A 733 2.52 52.20 13.27
CA SER A 733 3.61 53.11 13.65
C SER A 733 4.86 52.32 14.05
N GLY A 734 6.00 52.61 13.40
CA GLY A 734 7.26 51.87 13.57
C GLY A 734 7.27 50.44 13.02
N GLN A 735 6.19 49.99 12.36
CA GLN A 735 5.99 48.64 11.84
C GLN A 735 5.40 48.73 10.42
N LEU A 736 6.25 49.16 9.47
CA LEU A 736 5.83 49.45 8.10
C LEU A 736 5.41 48.18 7.35
N LEU A 737 4.40 48.31 6.50
CA LEU A 737 4.12 47.34 5.45
C LEU A 737 4.99 47.67 4.23
N SER A 738 5.93 46.78 3.91
CA SER A 738 6.80 46.91 2.75
C SER A 738 6.08 46.41 1.50
N LEU A 739 5.97 47.25 0.48
CA LEU A 739 5.47 46.90 -0.85
C LEU A 739 6.67 46.74 -1.78
N ARG A 740 6.85 45.55 -2.36
CA ARG A 740 8.06 45.19 -3.13
C ARG A 740 7.70 44.55 -4.46
N SER A 741 8.57 44.75 -5.45
CA SER A 741 8.56 43.98 -6.69
C SER A 741 9.14 42.58 -6.46
N SER A 742 8.63 41.58 -7.16
CA SER A 742 9.22 40.24 -7.26
C SER A 742 10.59 40.26 -7.94
N THR A 743 10.92 41.33 -8.66
CA THR A 743 12.19 41.52 -9.36
C THR A 743 12.74 42.92 -9.03
N PRO A 744 13.69 43.04 -8.08
CA PRO A 744 14.26 44.33 -7.67
C PRO A 744 14.73 45.18 -8.86
N GLY A 745 14.38 46.46 -8.86
CA GLY A 745 14.68 47.42 -9.93
C GLY A 745 13.73 47.35 -11.14
N THR A 746 12.82 46.37 -11.18
CA THR A 746 11.76 46.30 -12.20
C THR A 746 10.42 46.65 -11.56
N GLN A 747 9.72 47.61 -12.14
CA GLN A 747 8.47 48.08 -11.54
C GLN A 747 7.37 47.03 -11.54
N TRP A 748 6.56 47.01 -10.48
CA TRP A 748 5.24 46.36 -10.45
C TRP A 748 4.15 47.42 -10.67
N ASP A 749 3.05 47.04 -11.31
CA ASP A 749 2.01 47.99 -11.72
C ASP A 749 0.78 47.89 -10.80
N ILE A 750 0.25 49.04 -10.38
CA ILE A 750 -1.01 49.15 -9.61
C ILE A 750 -1.97 50.12 -10.28
N ASN A 751 -3.28 49.83 -10.26
CA ASN A 751 -4.33 50.70 -10.78
C ASN A 751 -5.52 50.79 -9.78
N PRO A 752 -5.42 51.60 -8.71
CA PRO A 752 -6.53 51.81 -7.79
C PRO A 752 -7.52 52.85 -8.35
N GLN A 753 -8.74 52.40 -8.65
CA GLN A 753 -9.77 53.20 -9.32
C GLN A 753 -10.78 53.86 -8.37
N GLY A 754 -10.98 53.32 -7.18
CA GLY A 754 -11.84 53.90 -6.14
C GLY A 754 -11.06 54.43 -4.94
N THR A 755 -11.65 54.31 -3.74
CA THR A 755 -11.09 54.87 -2.51
C THR A 755 -9.76 54.21 -2.14
N ARG A 756 -8.81 55.03 -1.69
CA ARG A 756 -7.47 54.59 -1.26
C ARG A 756 -7.31 54.90 0.22
N THR A 757 -7.17 53.87 1.03
CA THR A 757 -6.82 53.98 2.45
C THR A 757 -5.42 53.42 2.62
N ILE A 758 -4.43 54.31 2.69
CA ILE A 758 -3.03 53.93 2.79
C ILE A 758 -2.35 54.58 3.99
N GLY A 759 -1.40 53.89 4.60
CA GLY A 759 -0.59 54.45 5.68
C GLY A 759 0.47 53.50 6.21
N PHE A 760 1.52 54.05 6.81
CA PHE A 760 2.64 53.28 7.36
C PHE A 760 3.26 52.31 6.34
N LEU A 761 3.57 52.82 5.13
CA LEU A 761 4.07 52.03 4.01
C LEU A 761 5.53 52.33 3.70
N ASP A 762 6.28 51.30 3.33
CA ASP A 762 7.56 51.43 2.64
C ASP A 762 7.38 50.93 1.21
N VAL A 763 7.52 51.79 0.22
CA VAL A 763 7.21 51.47 -1.18
C VAL A 763 8.48 51.48 -2.03
N GLN A 764 8.69 50.44 -2.82
CA GLN A 764 9.77 50.35 -3.78
C GLN A 764 9.27 49.77 -5.10
N ASP A 765 9.85 50.25 -6.21
CA ASP A 765 9.60 49.74 -7.56
C ASP A 765 8.11 49.76 -7.95
N SER A 766 7.30 50.70 -7.47
CA SER A 766 5.85 50.74 -7.76
C SER A 766 5.49 51.74 -8.84
N LYS A 767 4.74 51.32 -9.85
CA LYS A 767 4.16 52.22 -10.85
C LYS A 767 2.64 52.27 -10.74
N ASN A 768 2.11 53.41 -10.30
CA ASN A 768 0.69 53.66 -10.39
C ASN A 768 0.29 54.03 -11.83
N THR A 769 -0.59 53.23 -12.41
CA THR A 769 -1.10 53.38 -13.78
C THR A 769 -2.46 54.09 -13.84
N ASN A 770 -3.06 54.40 -12.69
CA ASN A 770 -4.30 55.18 -12.64
C ASN A 770 -4.08 56.62 -13.11
N ALA A 771 -5.15 57.30 -13.53
CA ALA A 771 -5.10 58.71 -13.92
C ALA A 771 -4.66 59.62 -12.77
N THR A 772 -5.10 59.34 -11.54
CA THR A 772 -4.76 60.11 -10.33
C THR A 772 -3.59 59.49 -9.58
N ASP A 773 -2.65 60.32 -9.14
CA ASP A 773 -1.48 59.90 -8.33
C ASP A 773 -1.92 59.32 -6.99
N ILE A 774 -1.12 58.41 -6.42
CA ILE A 774 -1.33 57.91 -5.06
C ILE A 774 -0.63 58.84 -4.09
N ASP A 775 -1.41 59.52 -3.25
CA ASP A 775 -0.94 60.52 -2.31
C ASP A 775 -0.63 59.87 -0.95
N ALA A 776 0.66 59.67 -0.66
CA ALA A 776 1.18 59.17 0.60
C ALA A 776 1.34 60.33 1.60
N THR A 777 0.20 60.82 2.10
CA THR A 777 0.09 62.01 2.97
C THR A 777 0.22 61.66 4.46
N GLY A 778 0.96 62.47 5.22
CA GLY A 778 1.18 62.28 6.65
C GLY A 778 2.48 61.53 7.00
N SER A 779 2.66 61.22 8.29
CA SER A 779 3.87 60.54 8.78
C SER A 779 3.79 59.02 8.59
N GLY A 780 4.95 58.37 8.43
CA GLY A 780 5.05 56.90 8.35
C GLY A 780 5.22 56.33 6.94
N PHE A 781 5.49 57.15 5.93
CA PHE A 781 5.83 56.66 4.60
C PHE A 781 7.34 56.65 4.37
N VAL A 782 7.83 55.64 3.66
CA VAL A 782 9.21 55.54 3.17
C VAL A 782 9.16 55.36 1.65
N ASP A 783 9.83 56.26 0.93
CA ASP A 783 10.10 56.11 -0.49
C ASP A 783 11.46 55.41 -0.67
N SER A 784 11.41 54.10 -0.92
CA SER A 784 12.60 53.28 -1.18
C SER A 784 13.04 53.32 -2.65
N GLY A 785 12.47 54.23 -3.45
CA GLY A 785 12.90 54.55 -4.81
C GLY A 785 12.19 53.78 -5.92
N ASN A 786 12.38 54.28 -7.14
CA ASN A 786 11.80 53.75 -8.39
C ASN A 786 10.26 53.70 -8.39
N ASN A 787 9.63 54.64 -7.69
CA ASN A 787 8.18 54.77 -7.64
C ASN A 787 7.69 55.81 -8.66
N ILE A 788 6.66 55.48 -9.45
CA ILE A 788 6.04 56.37 -10.45
C ILE A 788 4.59 56.66 -10.07
N LYS A 789 4.20 57.94 -10.13
CA LYS A 789 2.85 58.45 -9.76
C LYS A 789 2.45 58.11 -8.31
N TRP A 790 3.46 58.08 -7.45
CA TRP A 790 3.36 58.15 -5.99
C TRP A 790 3.88 59.52 -5.55
N LYS A 791 3.13 60.21 -4.69
CA LYS A 791 3.57 61.46 -4.07
C LYS A 791 3.82 61.22 -2.59
N PHE A 792 5.07 61.33 -2.18
CA PHE A 792 5.48 61.21 -0.79
C PHE A 792 5.58 62.60 -0.18
N TYR A 793 4.80 62.85 0.86
CA TYR A 793 4.72 64.13 1.54
C TYR A 793 5.50 64.09 2.85
N SER A 794 6.36 65.09 3.11
CA SER A 794 7.24 65.14 4.29
C SER A 794 7.70 66.56 4.64
N TRP A 795 8.32 66.74 5.80
CA TRP A 795 9.03 67.98 6.16
C TRP A 795 10.45 67.96 5.61
N ILE A 796 10.87 69.05 4.97
CA ILE A 796 12.13 69.11 4.24
C ILE A 796 12.99 70.25 4.80
N ILE A 797 14.16 69.93 5.35
CA ILE A 797 15.20 70.94 5.56
C ILE A 797 15.84 71.20 4.19
N ASN A 798 15.69 72.42 3.66
CA ASN A 798 16.05 72.77 2.28
C ASN A 798 17.40 73.50 2.19
N GLU A 799 17.67 74.43 3.11
CA GLU A 799 18.88 75.23 3.13
C GLU A 799 19.38 75.44 4.57
N ILE A 800 20.70 75.41 4.78
CA ILE A 800 21.35 75.63 6.08
C ILE A 800 22.57 76.54 5.86
N LEU A 801 22.64 77.66 6.58
CA LEU A 801 23.83 78.50 6.67
C LEU A 801 24.42 78.41 8.08
N ALA A 802 25.54 77.69 8.21
CA ALA A 802 26.26 77.52 9.48
C ALA A 802 27.46 78.47 9.62
N ASP A 803 27.99 78.99 8.51
CA ASP A 803 29.14 79.89 8.50
C ASP A 803 28.87 81.07 7.56
N PRO A 804 28.20 82.13 8.04
CA PRO A 804 28.02 83.35 7.25
C PRO A 804 29.35 84.02 6.93
N ASP A 805 29.53 84.46 5.67
CA ASP A 805 30.72 85.24 5.29
C ASP A 805 30.82 86.55 6.09
N ALA A 806 32.00 86.85 6.64
CA ALA A 806 32.17 88.04 7.48
C ALA A 806 31.98 89.38 6.74
N THR A 807 31.98 89.40 5.41
CA THR A 807 31.83 90.62 4.59
C THR A 807 30.57 90.61 3.73
N ASN A 808 30.23 89.46 3.15
CA ASN A 808 29.12 89.29 2.20
C ASN A 808 28.00 88.37 2.76
N GLY A 809 28.03 88.06 4.05
CA GLY A 809 27.18 87.07 4.72
C GLY A 809 25.93 87.63 5.39
N ASP A 810 25.46 88.81 4.98
CA ASP A 810 24.20 89.41 5.49
C ASP A 810 22.98 88.68 4.90
N ALA A 811 22.73 87.47 5.40
CA ALA A 811 21.64 86.62 4.92
C ALA A 811 20.28 87.08 5.42
N ASN A 812 20.23 87.75 6.58
CA ASN A 812 18.99 88.29 7.13
C ASN A 812 18.65 89.69 6.55
N GLY A 813 19.54 90.32 5.78
CA GLY A 813 19.30 91.58 5.07
C GLY A 813 19.16 92.80 5.97
N ASP A 814 19.60 92.73 7.23
CA ASP A 814 19.48 93.83 8.20
C ASP A 814 20.55 94.92 8.03
N GLY A 815 21.47 94.73 7.07
CA GLY A 815 22.51 95.66 6.68
C GLY A 815 23.84 95.42 7.39
N SER A 816 23.97 94.34 8.16
CA SER A 816 25.18 93.99 8.91
C SER A 816 25.52 92.50 8.84
N SER A 817 26.60 92.14 8.13
CA SER A 817 27.12 90.77 8.16
C SER A 817 27.61 90.36 9.56
N SER A 818 26.96 89.36 10.13
CA SER A 818 27.20 88.80 11.45
C SER A 818 27.33 87.28 11.36
N THR A 819 28.48 86.75 11.74
CA THR A 819 28.77 85.30 11.72
C THR A 819 27.93 84.46 12.69
N THR A 820 26.96 85.05 13.39
CA THR A 820 26.09 84.36 14.37
C THR A 820 24.61 84.74 14.23
N GLN A 821 24.31 85.95 13.76
CA GLN A 821 22.91 86.38 13.57
C GLN A 821 22.39 86.01 12.19
N ASP A 822 23.28 85.92 11.20
CA ASP A 822 22.94 85.53 9.82
C ASP A 822 22.96 84.01 9.59
N GLU A 823 23.34 83.20 10.58
CA GLU A 823 23.09 81.76 10.51
C GLU A 823 21.60 81.52 10.26
N PHE A 824 21.24 80.55 9.43
CA PHE A 824 19.83 80.19 9.26
C PHE A 824 19.61 78.73 8.90
N VAL A 825 18.37 78.30 9.08
CA VAL A 825 17.83 77.11 8.43
C VAL A 825 16.51 77.44 7.75
N GLU A 826 16.34 76.91 6.56
CA GLU A 826 15.10 76.91 5.81
C GLU A 826 14.44 75.53 5.85
N ILE A 827 13.17 75.51 6.21
CA ILE A 827 12.37 74.29 6.32
C ILE A 827 11.09 74.47 5.51
N ILE A 828 10.82 73.52 4.62
CA ILE A 828 9.64 73.52 3.76
C ILE A 828 8.61 72.56 4.33
N ASN A 829 7.38 73.05 4.47
CA ASN A 829 6.22 72.19 4.68
C ASN A 829 5.82 71.58 3.33
N ASN A 830 6.17 70.32 3.10
CA ASN A 830 5.72 69.56 1.92
C ASN A 830 4.82 68.39 2.36
N THR A 831 3.96 68.63 3.36
CA THR A 831 3.10 67.59 3.95
C THR A 831 1.75 67.41 3.24
N GLY A 832 1.43 68.27 2.26
CA GLY A 832 0.18 68.23 1.49
C GLY A 832 -0.95 69.07 2.10
N GLY A 833 -0.67 69.85 3.15
CA GLY A 833 -1.63 70.72 3.80
C GLY A 833 -0.96 71.70 4.77
N ASP A 834 -1.71 72.72 5.20
CA ASP A 834 -1.23 73.69 6.17
C ASP A 834 -1.03 73.03 7.53
N VAL A 835 0.12 73.26 8.17
CA VAL A 835 0.44 72.65 9.45
C VAL A 835 0.72 73.71 10.50
N ASP A 836 -0.01 73.64 11.61
CA ASP A 836 0.33 74.36 12.84
C ASP A 836 1.49 73.65 13.54
N ILE A 837 2.64 74.31 13.58
CA ILE A 837 3.86 73.84 14.22
C ILE A 837 4.11 74.53 15.57
N SER A 838 3.09 75.14 16.17
CA SER A 838 3.18 75.74 17.51
C SER A 838 3.74 74.75 18.53
N GLY A 839 4.76 75.17 19.28
CA GLY A 839 5.42 74.36 20.30
C GLY A 839 6.38 73.28 19.77
N TRP A 840 6.53 73.16 18.44
CA TRP A 840 7.60 72.33 17.87
C TRP A 840 8.96 72.91 18.23
N THR A 841 10.00 72.11 18.07
CA THR A 841 11.37 72.49 18.37
C THR A 841 12.29 72.25 17.19
N LEU A 842 13.14 73.23 16.90
CA LEU A 842 14.37 73.07 16.14
C LEU A 842 15.52 72.88 17.14
N SER A 843 16.27 71.80 17.00
CA SER A 843 17.39 71.47 17.91
C SER A 843 18.62 71.06 17.13
N ASP A 844 19.77 71.22 17.76
CA ASP A 844 20.98 70.50 17.36
C ASP A 844 21.24 69.30 18.29
N VAL A 845 22.42 68.68 18.18
CA VAL A 845 22.79 67.57 19.08
C VAL A 845 22.98 67.99 20.55
N ALA A 846 23.18 69.29 20.81
CA ALA A 846 23.51 69.80 22.14
C ALA A 846 22.26 70.29 22.89
N GLN A 847 21.35 71.00 22.21
CA GLN A 847 20.20 71.67 22.82
C GLN A 847 19.15 72.09 21.79
N THR A 848 17.96 72.45 22.29
CA THR A 848 16.95 73.15 21.49
C THR A 848 17.41 74.57 21.18
N ARG A 849 17.35 74.94 19.89
CA ARG A 849 17.77 76.25 19.35
C ARG A 849 16.58 77.17 19.04
N HIS A 850 15.43 76.61 18.73
CA HIS A 850 14.22 77.41 18.55
C HIS A 850 12.99 76.60 18.98
N THR A 851 12.09 77.23 19.72
CA THR A 851 10.74 76.72 19.99
C THR A 851 9.76 77.59 19.24
N PHE A 852 9.00 77.00 18.31
CA PHE A 852 8.06 77.73 17.48
C PHE A 852 6.94 78.32 18.35
N PRO A 853 6.72 79.64 18.31
CA PRO A 853 5.72 80.31 19.14
C PRO A 853 4.30 79.90 18.75
N GLY A 854 3.36 80.09 19.67
CA GLY A 854 1.94 79.82 19.42
C GLY A 854 1.39 80.62 18.23
N GLY A 855 0.62 79.94 17.36
CA GLY A 855 0.07 80.50 16.13
C GLY A 855 0.97 80.36 14.91
N THR A 856 2.06 79.58 14.97
CA THR A 856 2.94 79.36 13.81
C THR A 856 2.34 78.30 12.89
N THR A 857 1.64 78.73 11.83
CA THR A 857 1.13 77.85 10.78
C THR A 857 1.93 78.03 9.51
N ILE A 858 2.45 76.93 8.96
CA ILE A 858 3.17 76.93 7.68
C ILE A 858 2.24 76.35 6.62
N THR A 859 1.92 77.14 5.62
CA THR A 859 1.11 76.70 4.47
C THR A 859 1.82 75.59 3.70
N ASP A 860 1.05 74.68 3.10
CA ASP A 860 1.65 73.66 2.23
C ASP A 860 2.50 74.29 1.11
N GLN A 861 3.60 73.63 0.78
CA GLN A 861 4.60 74.08 -0.20
C GLN A 861 5.22 75.45 0.12
N CYS A 862 5.12 75.91 1.37
CA CYS A 862 5.76 77.15 1.83
C CYS A 862 6.91 76.85 2.79
N ALA A 863 7.85 77.80 2.87
CA ALA A 863 9.00 77.72 3.75
C ALA A 863 8.79 78.50 5.06
N ILE A 864 9.46 78.03 6.11
CA ILE A 864 9.84 78.85 7.26
C ILE A 864 11.36 78.98 7.31
N VAL A 865 11.84 80.21 7.45
CA VAL A 865 13.25 80.54 7.66
C VAL A 865 13.44 80.96 9.10
N ILE A 866 14.39 80.32 9.78
CA ILE A 866 14.76 80.66 11.15
C ILE A 866 16.18 81.21 11.10
N PHE A 867 16.36 82.49 11.45
CA PHE A 867 17.67 83.14 11.58
C PHE A 867 18.22 83.08 13.01
N GLY A 868 19.54 83.14 13.16
CA GLY A 868 20.23 83.17 14.45
C GLY A 868 19.85 84.37 15.32
N GLY A 869 19.60 85.54 14.72
CA GLY A 869 19.20 86.75 15.41
C GLY A 869 19.01 87.94 14.47
N GLY A 870 19.33 89.15 14.93
CA GLY A 870 19.25 90.37 14.13
C GLY A 870 17.82 90.85 13.88
N THR A 871 17.65 91.70 12.86
CA THR A 871 16.32 92.21 12.42
C THR A 871 16.07 91.83 10.96
N PRO A 872 15.67 90.57 10.66
CA PRO A 872 15.49 90.11 9.29
C PRO A 872 14.65 91.08 8.45
N THR A 873 15.24 91.61 7.39
CA THR A 873 14.66 92.66 6.55
C THR A 873 14.71 92.22 5.08
N GLY A 874 13.56 91.84 4.53
CA GLY A 874 13.46 91.30 3.18
C GLY A 874 12.11 90.67 2.90
N VAL A 875 11.89 90.27 1.63
CA VAL A 875 10.65 89.58 1.21
C VAL A 875 10.74 88.06 1.41
N PHE A 876 11.96 87.49 1.39
CA PHE A 876 12.24 86.06 1.63
C PHE A 876 11.26 85.12 0.92
N GLY A 877 10.92 85.39 -0.34
CA GLY A 877 9.96 84.59 -1.12
C GLY A 877 8.63 84.28 -0.41
N ASN A 878 8.14 85.21 0.42
CA ASN A 878 6.96 85.09 1.28
C ASN A 878 7.02 83.95 2.32
N ALA A 879 8.20 83.42 2.60
CA ALA A 879 8.41 82.48 3.69
C ALA A 879 8.01 83.11 5.03
N THR A 880 7.57 82.27 5.97
CA THR A 880 7.45 82.71 7.36
C THR A 880 8.87 82.92 7.90
N VAL A 881 9.15 84.08 8.50
CA VAL A 881 10.50 84.38 9.02
C VAL A 881 10.45 84.55 10.53
N GLN A 882 11.37 83.89 11.22
CA GLN A 882 11.53 84.01 12.67
C GLN A 882 13.01 84.10 13.06
N THR A 883 13.27 84.57 14.27
CA THR A 883 14.59 84.49 14.89
C THR A 883 14.61 83.39 15.95
N ALA A 884 15.77 82.79 16.17
CA ALA A 884 15.96 81.73 17.15
C ALA A 884 15.50 82.18 18.54
N SER A 885 14.65 81.39 19.20
CA SER A 885 14.10 81.77 20.52
C SER A 885 15.17 81.79 21.62
N THR A 886 16.34 81.22 21.35
CA THR A 886 17.55 81.28 22.20
C THR A 886 18.50 82.42 21.85
N ASN A 887 18.14 83.29 20.90
CA ASN A 887 18.96 84.39 20.35
C ASN A 887 20.21 83.95 19.56
N SER A 888 20.34 82.65 19.23
CA SER A 888 21.41 82.11 18.37
C SER A 888 21.04 80.69 17.94
N LEU A 889 21.29 80.36 16.66
CA LEU A 889 21.24 78.97 16.18
C LEU A 889 22.51 78.22 16.59
N GLY A 890 23.68 78.86 16.50
CA GLY A 890 24.95 78.36 17.01
C GLY A 890 25.34 77.04 16.37
N PHE A 891 25.22 76.99 15.05
CA PHE A 891 25.52 75.86 14.19
C PHE A 891 27.04 75.78 13.98
N ASN A 892 27.62 74.59 14.12
CA ASN A 892 29.08 74.46 14.08
C ASN A 892 29.62 74.40 12.64
N ASN A 893 30.62 75.22 12.29
CA ASN A 893 31.29 75.22 10.98
C ASN A 893 31.95 73.87 10.63
N GLY A 894 32.37 73.11 11.65
CA GLY A 894 32.99 71.78 11.48
C GLY A 894 32.00 70.65 11.20
N GLY A 895 30.70 70.94 11.26
CA GLY A 895 29.61 69.99 11.10
C GLY A 895 28.66 69.96 12.31
N ASP A 896 27.37 69.80 12.02
CA ASP A 896 26.31 69.75 13.03
C ASP A 896 25.11 68.92 12.53
N THR A 897 24.12 68.70 13.39
CA THR A 897 22.84 68.05 13.02
C THR A 897 21.68 68.96 13.30
N VAL A 898 20.88 69.29 12.29
CA VAL A 898 19.66 70.09 12.42
C VAL A 898 18.46 69.15 12.51
N THR A 899 17.70 69.24 13.60
CA THR A 899 16.54 68.38 13.87
C THR A 899 15.27 69.19 14.10
N LEU A 900 14.25 68.95 13.28
CA LEU A 900 12.88 69.43 13.51
C LEU A 900 12.08 68.35 14.25
N SER A 901 11.43 68.71 15.35
CA SER A 901 10.63 67.78 16.18
C SER A 901 9.34 68.42 16.66
N ASN A 902 8.27 67.62 16.74
CA ASN A 902 6.95 68.04 17.23
C ASN A 902 6.76 67.85 18.75
N GLY A 903 7.84 67.89 19.54
CA GLY A 903 7.80 67.67 20.99
C GLY A 903 7.93 66.18 21.40
N GLY A 904 8.32 65.30 20.47
CA GLY A 904 8.61 63.89 20.77
C GLY A 904 8.96 63.03 19.55
N THR A 905 8.57 63.44 18.34
CA THR A 905 8.87 62.74 17.08
C THR A 905 9.63 63.64 16.12
N VAL A 906 10.77 63.17 15.64
CA VAL A 906 11.56 63.84 14.59
C VAL A 906 10.76 63.86 13.29
N GLN A 907 10.58 65.05 12.73
CA GLN A 907 9.85 65.29 11.49
C GLN A 907 10.80 65.45 10.30
N SER A 908 11.97 66.03 10.53
CA SER A 908 13.06 66.14 9.56
C SER A 908 14.39 66.23 10.30
N VAL A 909 15.44 65.64 9.74
CA VAL A 909 16.79 65.71 10.30
C VAL A 909 17.82 65.75 9.19
N TYR A 910 18.84 66.58 9.35
CA TYR A 910 19.98 66.61 8.44
C TYR A 910 21.28 66.86 9.20
N THR A 911 22.30 66.06 8.90
CA THR A 911 23.66 66.20 9.43
C THR A 911 24.59 66.63 8.33
N TYR A 912 25.34 67.71 8.54
CA TYR A 912 26.37 68.21 7.64
C TYR A 912 27.75 68.16 8.31
N GLY A 913 28.81 68.12 7.52
CA GLY A 913 30.21 68.11 7.96
C GLY A 913 30.92 69.45 7.78
N SER A 914 32.23 69.41 7.57
CA SER A 914 33.08 70.59 7.37
C SER A 914 32.69 71.44 6.16
N GLU A 915 31.89 70.89 5.23
CA GLU A 915 31.35 71.63 4.09
C GLU A 915 30.47 72.82 4.51
N GLY A 916 29.89 72.81 5.71
CA GLY A 916 29.14 73.94 6.27
C GLY A 916 30.00 75.15 6.66
N GLY A 917 31.32 75.01 6.74
CA GLY A 917 32.29 76.05 7.14
C GLY A 917 32.95 76.78 5.97
N ASN A 918 32.22 77.03 4.88
CA ASN A 918 32.76 77.60 3.64
C ASN A 918 32.18 78.98 3.31
N ASN A 919 31.86 79.79 4.33
CA ASN A 919 31.33 81.15 4.17
C ASN A 919 30.04 81.24 3.29
N GLN A 920 29.23 80.18 3.24
CA GLN A 920 28.04 80.09 2.37
C GLN A 920 27.07 79.03 2.88
N SER A 921 25.84 79.03 2.40
CA SER A 921 24.85 78.02 2.78
C SER A 921 25.07 76.71 2.02
N LEU A 922 24.60 75.63 2.64
CA LEU A 922 24.34 74.37 1.97
C LEU A 922 22.87 74.38 1.56
N THR A 923 22.58 74.13 0.28
CA THR A 923 21.22 74.05 -0.26
C THR A 923 20.99 72.75 -1.02
N ARG A 924 19.76 72.23 -0.99
CA ARG A 924 19.37 71.08 -1.82
C ARG A 924 19.41 71.47 -3.29
N ASN A 925 20.11 70.70 -4.11
CA ASN A 925 20.24 70.94 -5.54
C ASN A 925 19.80 69.70 -6.36
N PRO A 926 18.66 69.75 -7.07
CA PRO A 926 17.68 70.85 -7.10
C PRO A 926 16.94 71.02 -5.77
N ASP A 927 16.30 72.18 -5.56
CA ASP A 927 15.49 72.46 -4.35
C ASP A 927 14.49 71.34 -4.05
N ILE A 928 14.15 71.18 -2.76
CA ILE A 928 13.15 70.25 -2.21
C ILE A 928 13.56 68.77 -2.32
N THR A 929 14.11 68.35 -3.45
CA THR A 929 14.29 66.94 -3.83
C THR A 929 15.74 66.50 -3.90
N GLY A 930 16.68 67.43 -4.09
CA GLY A 930 18.09 67.17 -4.30
C GLY A 930 18.89 66.94 -3.02
N SER A 931 20.14 66.52 -3.20
CA SER A 931 21.14 66.46 -2.13
C SER A 931 21.70 67.86 -1.83
N PHE A 932 22.22 68.08 -0.62
CA PHE A 932 22.87 69.34 -0.28
C PHE A 932 24.17 69.56 -1.08
N SER A 933 24.38 70.79 -1.51
CA SER A 933 25.59 71.27 -2.17
C SER A 933 25.89 72.72 -1.75
N PRO A 934 27.14 73.20 -1.85
CA PRO A 934 27.46 74.61 -1.59
C PRO A 934 26.67 75.51 -2.53
N HIS A 935 25.93 76.47 -1.97
CA HIS A 935 24.95 77.28 -2.70
C HIS A 935 25.52 77.98 -3.92
N SER A 936 26.72 78.57 -3.81
CA SER A 936 27.38 79.28 -4.93
C SER A 936 27.66 78.42 -6.16
N THR A 937 27.66 77.09 -5.99
CA THR A 937 27.87 76.11 -7.06
C THR A 937 26.61 75.34 -7.44
N ALA A 938 25.50 75.54 -6.69
CA ALA A 938 24.23 74.92 -6.99
C ALA A 938 23.66 75.43 -8.32
N THR A 939 22.95 74.55 -9.05
CA THR A 939 22.44 74.88 -10.38
C THR A 939 21.32 75.91 -10.27
N GLY A 940 21.48 77.07 -10.92
CA GLY A 940 20.55 78.20 -10.83
C GLY A 940 21.00 79.34 -9.91
N SER A 941 22.00 79.11 -9.05
CA SER A 941 22.40 80.05 -7.98
C SER A 941 22.97 81.38 -8.45
N GLY A 942 23.48 81.44 -9.69
CA GLY A 942 24.19 82.61 -10.20
C GLY A 942 25.43 83.00 -9.39
N GLY A 943 25.97 82.11 -8.55
CA GLY A 943 27.08 82.39 -7.65
C GLY A 943 26.69 83.03 -6.31
N ALA A 944 25.40 83.16 -6.01
CA ALA A 944 24.91 83.64 -4.71
C ALA A 944 25.37 82.71 -3.56
N LEU A 945 25.67 83.28 -2.40
CA LEU A 945 26.15 82.53 -1.24
C LEU A 945 25.02 81.87 -0.42
N PHE A 946 23.78 82.32 -0.60
CA PHE A 946 22.57 81.86 0.10
C PHE A 946 21.32 82.40 -0.60
N SER A 947 20.15 81.81 -0.35
CA SER A 947 18.86 82.26 -0.90
C SER A 947 17.67 82.10 0.07
N PRO A 948 17.76 82.60 1.33
CA PRO A 948 16.75 82.32 2.35
C PRO A 948 15.34 82.72 1.92
N GLY A 949 14.40 81.77 2.03
CA GLY A 949 12.99 81.93 1.70
C GLY A 949 12.69 81.85 0.20
N THR A 950 13.70 81.68 -0.65
CA THR A 950 13.58 81.60 -2.11
C THR A 950 14.21 80.32 -2.64
N LEU A 951 13.80 79.89 -3.83
CA LEU A 951 14.47 78.81 -4.54
C LEU A 951 15.90 79.28 -4.88
N ILE A 952 16.78 78.35 -5.22
CA ILE A 952 18.19 78.61 -5.56
C ILE A 952 18.36 79.76 -6.58
N ASP A 953 17.41 79.92 -7.51
CA ASP A 953 17.43 80.97 -8.54
C ASP A 953 16.84 82.33 -8.10
N GLY A 954 16.46 82.46 -6.83
CA GLY A 954 15.85 83.64 -6.22
C GLY A 954 14.34 83.77 -6.44
N SER A 955 13.69 82.80 -7.10
CA SER A 955 12.23 82.78 -7.24
C SER A 955 11.54 82.35 -5.94
N SER A 956 10.26 82.70 -5.80
CA SER A 956 9.50 82.45 -4.55
C SER A 956 9.27 80.95 -4.32
N ILE A 957 9.69 80.41 -3.18
CA ILE A 957 9.29 79.04 -2.75
C ILE A 957 7.79 79.00 -2.51
N CYS A 958 7.27 80.01 -1.80
CA CYS A 958 5.86 80.12 -1.46
C CYS A 958 5.08 80.64 -2.67
N SER A 959 4.83 79.77 -3.65
CA SER A 959 3.99 80.09 -4.81
C SER A 959 2.52 79.95 -4.44
N LEU A 960 2.02 80.89 -3.63
CA LEU A 960 0.61 80.94 -3.28
C LEU A 960 -0.20 81.25 -4.55
N THR A 961 -0.91 80.25 -5.06
CA THR A 961 -1.83 80.45 -6.18
C THR A 961 -3.17 80.94 -5.61
N PRO A 962 -3.71 82.10 -6.01
CA PRO A 962 -4.99 82.56 -5.49
C PRO A 962 -6.09 81.54 -5.81
N ASN A 963 -6.80 81.07 -4.79
CA ASN A 963 -7.99 80.28 -4.99
C ASN A 963 -9.18 81.22 -5.11
N ILE A 964 -9.78 81.29 -6.30
CA ILE A 964 -10.90 82.17 -6.61
C ILE A 964 -12.16 81.33 -6.74
N ALA A 965 -12.98 81.33 -5.70
CA ALA A 965 -14.33 80.77 -5.78
C ALA A 965 -15.28 81.82 -6.36
N ILE A 966 -15.96 81.47 -7.44
CA ILE A 966 -16.95 82.32 -8.09
C ILE A 966 -18.33 81.77 -7.79
N SER A 967 -19.20 82.60 -7.24
CA SER A 967 -20.63 82.32 -7.15
C SER A 967 -21.41 83.45 -7.83
N SER A 968 -22.59 83.14 -8.35
CA SER A 968 -23.48 84.16 -8.90
C SER A 968 -24.85 84.08 -8.24
N SER A 969 -25.39 85.24 -7.92
CA SER A 969 -26.83 85.42 -7.70
C SER A 969 -27.34 86.20 -8.89
N GLY A 970 -27.97 85.53 -9.85
CA GLY A 970 -28.65 86.25 -10.92
C GLY A 970 -29.68 87.22 -10.33
N PRO A 971 -29.92 88.39 -10.93
CA PRO A 971 -31.05 89.22 -10.53
C PRO A 971 -32.35 88.40 -10.64
N THR A 972 -33.30 88.63 -9.73
CA THR A 972 -34.61 87.97 -9.82
C THR A 972 -35.30 88.38 -11.12
N ALA A 973 -35.87 87.41 -11.86
CA ALA A 973 -36.55 87.69 -13.12
C ALA A 973 -37.67 88.74 -12.92
N GLY A 974 -37.65 89.79 -13.74
CA GLY A 974 -38.62 90.89 -13.66
C GLY A 974 -38.66 91.69 -14.95
N ASN A 975 -39.71 92.48 -15.12
CA ASN A 975 -39.85 93.36 -16.28
C ASN A 975 -39.00 94.62 -16.10
N VAL A 976 -38.30 95.04 -17.14
CA VAL A 976 -37.49 96.27 -17.18
C VAL A 976 -38.11 97.23 -18.17
N GLU A 977 -38.39 98.46 -17.76
CA GLU A 977 -38.89 99.50 -18.66
C GLU A 977 -37.80 99.97 -19.63
N GLN A 978 -38.18 100.22 -20.89
CA GLN A 978 -37.26 100.70 -21.91
C GLN A 978 -36.69 102.06 -21.52
N GLY A 979 -35.35 102.19 -21.53
CA GLY A 979 -34.64 103.42 -21.15
C GLY A 979 -34.21 103.48 -19.68
N ALA A 980 -34.44 102.43 -18.88
CA ALA A 980 -33.92 102.33 -17.53
C ALA A 980 -32.38 102.41 -17.51
N THR A 981 -31.82 103.25 -16.63
CA THR A 981 -30.37 103.37 -16.41
C THR A 981 -29.96 102.58 -15.16
N ASN A 982 -28.69 102.15 -15.10
CA ASN A 982 -28.10 101.40 -13.98
C ASN A 982 -28.81 100.09 -13.61
N HIS A 983 -29.43 99.40 -14.58
CA HIS A 983 -30.04 98.09 -14.33
C HIS A 983 -28.98 97.00 -14.10
N ILE A 984 -29.12 96.23 -13.01
CA ILE A 984 -28.19 95.16 -12.66
C ILE A 984 -28.46 93.95 -13.56
N MET A 985 -27.57 93.70 -14.50
CA MET A 985 -27.68 92.59 -15.46
C MET A 985 -27.21 91.24 -14.89
N TYR A 986 -26.22 91.28 -13.99
CA TYR A 986 -25.65 90.09 -13.37
C TYR A 986 -24.90 90.49 -12.09
N GLN A 987 -24.95 89.65 -11.07
CA GLN A 987 -24.10 89.78 -9.88
C GLN A 987 -23.23 88.55 -9.74
N LEU A 988 -21.95 88.80 -9.48
CA LEU A 988 -20.93 87.81 -9.26
C LEU A 988 -20.26 88.13 -7.93
N ASN A 989 -20.14 87.13 -7.08
CA ASN A 989 -19.40 87.19 -5.85
C ASN A 989 -18.11 86.40 -6.03
N LEU A 990 -16.98 87.10 -5.87
CA LEU A 990 -15.64 86.54 -5.97
C LEU A 990 -15.09 86.38 -4.56
N ALA A 991 -15.04 85.14 -4.07
CA ALA A 991 -14.33 84.81 -2.86
C ALA A 991 -12.89 84.45 -3.23
N VAL A 992 -11.99 85.44 -3.11
CA VAL A 992 -10.55 85.23 -3.27
C VAL A 992 -9.98 84.79 -1.93
N THR A 993 -9.35 83.63 -1.92
CA THR A 993 -8.70 83.04 -0.75
C THR A 993 -7.27 82.62 -1.12
N VAL A 994 -6.45 82.28 -0.13
CA VAL A 994 -5.06 81.81 -0.29
C VAL A 994 -4.04 82.88 -0.69
N ALA A 995 -4.33 83.79 -1.62
CA ALA A 995 -3.41 84.86 -2.03
C ALA A 995 -4.13 86.10 -2.58
N ASN A 996 -3.43 87.23 -2.65
CA ASN A 996 -3.89 88.40 -3.39
C ASN A 996 -3.96 88.10 -4.88
N ALA A 997 -5.02 88.53 -5.56
CA ALA A 997 -5.18 88.41 -7.01
C ALA A 997 -5.44 89.79 -7.64
N GLU A 998 -4.86 90.02 -8.83
CA GLU A 998 -5.17 91.20 -9.64
C GLU A 998 -6.25 90.86 -10.67
N PHE A 999 -7.40 91.54 -10.60
CA PHE A 999 -8.50 91.34 -11.54
C PHE A 999 -8.27 92.17 -12.81
N THR A 1000 -7.66 91.57 -13.82
CA THR A 1000 -7.23 92.28 -15.05
C THR A 1000 -8.31 92.37 -16.13
N GLY A 1001 -9.40 91.59 -16.03
CA GLY A 1001 -10.51 91.66 -16.97
C GLY A 1001 -11.63 90.64 -16.70
N LEU A 1002 -12.81 90.92 -17.26
CA LEU A 1002 -13.98 90.05 -17.22
C LEU A 1002 -14.53 89.83 -18.63
N THR A 1003 -14.59 88.58 -19.06
CA THR A 1003 -15.33 88.21 -20.27
C THR A 1003 -16.69 87.64 -19.87
N VAL A 1004 -17.76 88.36 -20.20
CA VAL A 1004 -19.14 87.88 -19.99
C VAL A 1004 -19.71 87.50 -21.35
N THR A 1005 -20.24 86.28 -21.46
CA THR A 1005 -21.01 85.87 -22.64
C THR A 1005 -22.49 86.05 -22.33
N THR A 1006 -23.20 86.80 -23.18
CA THR A 1006 -24.64 86.97 -23.07
C THR A 1006 -25.36 85.69 -23.50
N GLY A 1007 -26.30 85.22 -22.68
CA GLY A 1007 -27.21 84.11 -23.00
C GLY A 1007 -28.67 84.56 -22.91
N GLY A 1008 -29.58 83.83 -23.57
CA GLY A 1008 -31.03 84.11 -23.58
C GLY A 1008 -31.56 84.70 -24.89
N THR A 1009 -32.84 85.07 -24.91
CA THR A 1009 -33.51 85.71 -26.06
C THR A 1009 -33.41 87.23 -25.93
N TYR A 1010 -32.53 87.86 -26.70
CA TYR A 1010 -32.40 89.32 -26.80
C TYR A 1010 -32.25 89.73 -28.27
N ALA A 1011 -32.64 90.97 -28.63
CA ALA A 1011 -32.29 91.52 -29.92
C ALA A 1011 -30.90 92.17 -29.85
N VAL A 1012 -30.07 91.99 -30.88
CA VAL A 1012 -28.71 92.58 -30.91
C VAL A 1012 -28.74 94.11 -30.76
N GLY A 1013 -29.83 94.77 -31.18
CA GLY A 1013 -30.04 96.21 -31.02
C GLY A 1013 -30.32 96.67 -29.58
N ASP A 1014 -30.65 95.76 -28.66
CA ASP A 1014 -30.89 96.09 -27.24
C ASP A 1014 -29.57 96.28 -26.47
N ILE A 1015 -28.44 95.82 -27.03
CA ILE A 1015 -27.11 95.95 -26.44
C ILE A 1015 -26.37 97.10 -27.12
N VAL A 1016 -26.34 98.26 -26.48
CA VAL A 1016 -25.54 99.40 -26.93
C VAL A 1016 -24.05 99.13 -26.65
N ALA A 1017 -23.18 99.27 -27.64
CA ALA A 1017 -21.74 99.13 -27.45
C ALA A 1017 -21.23 100.10 -26.38
N ASN A 1018 -20.35 99.62 -25.49
CA ASN A 1018 -19.79 100.37 -24.36
C ASN A 1018 -20.81 100.84 -23.30
N SER A 1019 -22.00 100.23 -23.24
CA SER A 1019 -23.04 100.61 -22.26
C SER A 1019 -22.95 99.87 -20.92
N PHE A 1020 -22.22 98.75 -20.86
CA PHE A 1020 -22.00 98.02 -19.61
C PHE A 1020 -20.88 98.66 -18.79
N LYS A 1021 -21.14 98.79 -17.49
CA LYS A 1021 -20.16 99.21 -16.49
C LYS A 1021 -20.04 98.11 -15.45
N LEU A 1022 -18.80 97.78 -15.09
CA LEU A 1022 -18.52 96.92 -13.95
C LEU A 1022 -18.43 97.80 -12.70
N TYR A 1023 -19.26 97.49 -11.71
CA TYR A 1023 -19.20 98.08 -10.38
C TYR A 1023 -18.75 96.98 -9.41
N TYR A 1024 -17.92 97.35 -8.44
CA TYR A 1024 -17.52 96.44 -7.35
C TYR A 1024 -18.00 97.03 -6.03
N SER A 1025 -18.37 96.15 -5.09
CA SER A 1025 -18.77 96.50 -3.74
C SER A 1025 -18.12 95.50 -2.78
N ALA A 1026 -17.64 95.99 -1.63
CA ALA A 1026 -17.05 95.16 -0.58
C ALA A 1026 -18.08 94.70 0.46
N ASP A 1027 -19.29 95.26 0.46
CA ASP A 1027 -20.32 95.08 1.49
C ASP A 1027 -21.67 94.56 0.96
N ASN A 1028 -21.72 94.12 -0.31
CA ASN A 1028 -22.93 93.74 -1.05
C ASN A 1028 -23.95 94.88 -1.24
N SER A 1029 -23.54 96.14 -1.08
CA SER A 1029 -24.33 97.34 -1.39
C SER A 1029 -23.66 98.13 -2.53
N LEU A 1030 -24.40 98.45 -3.59
CA LEU A 1030 -23.91 99.29 -4.69
C LEU A 1030 -24.25 100.76 -4.37
N ASP A 1031 -23.25 101.55 -3.97
CA ASP A 1031 -23.35 102.97 -3.64
C ASP A 1031 -22.99 103.93 -4.79
#